data_AF-A0AB37IV98-F1
#
_entry.id   AF-A0AB37IV98-F1
#
_cell.length_a   1.000
_cell.length_b   1.000
_cell.length_c   1.000
_cell.angle_alpha   90.00
_cell.angle_beta   90.00
_cell.angle_gamma   90.00
#
_symmetry.space_group_name_H-M   'P 1'
#
loop_
_entity.id
_entity.type
_entity.pdbx_description
1 polymer ?
#
loop_
_entity_poly.entity_id
_entity_poly.type
_entity_poly.pdbx_seq_one_letter_code
_entity_poly.pdbx_strand_id
1 'polypeptide(L)'
;MKIKFFALITLSATLIIMLAGCPTPTKFTLTVTTAPETGLSISIAGISYDSPKTVTLNGGTSTDIGVTALQEKDRSGQVAGTDTSFTFVQWSDTVTSNPRTITLNSDMTYTAEMKVDYKVTTSTSPAGGDVAGAGWYTAGTVKNFTAPIRAGYTFSHWLVNGTNSGSSMTLGVTINEPKNVVAVYTANQVPCNLTVTTSPDLALDIRIDGTLFTSPKGMIVNSGTTKQISAVTPQQKDISPWLTGIDSRYVFSSWNDGNASNPRNVTVNSDITYTAEMDTEYRITVDSSPSEVAEVADFWTERGTEWLFDFSGDVGPYNFSHWYVNGQDVGSARPLELYLDKPYHVTAVFAEQQLQYTLTVTTSPETGLNISIGGTNYTSPKTVTLNSGTSRAIEVTSPQEKDKSAQVTGTDTRFTFIQWSDTNTNNPRTITLNSDMTYTAEMKVEYKVTTDTNPAGGTIEGAGWYIAGTVKNFTAPTRAGYTFSHWVINGANMGDANPITVNVNSPKNVIAHYNAETTTKNIFGTVTPYTGNIKTADLNEMEILSNTEIRTTNDKPEYIENEYLLKVESFKEAEGSFSAASLPEIQLIDRIEDYYSELKYLHVRTTASEEELRGLQGVVQVSRNSTFYALETTPNDTYYSLQWNYPLINLPRAWDYTVGSRSVVVAVIDSGFSTSHPDLAGIFESGYNFIDNNTNVSEPNTSEDSHGTHVVGTIAALTNNGKGVSGVTWGGFGITLIPIRGIKDAAALMNSIIYAVDHGAKVINMSLGGASDSPAVYDAVKYAARNGVVMVAASGNNGDGNILYPARYPETIAVGAIWEDEGTIKISPYSCYGSELDVVAPGGYMRSGTDPNGIYSTGWTPLGNTYMYMQGTSMATPHVTGLVALLMGAGLTDPDDIRSVLRNTAVDLGTPGRDYYYGWGLIDAEAALDAITSPQEFKVFLRNPSTGTNITSTNLSDSGAYHFSDVSNSQVEIFAWRDMDESGTIDTGDLLGYYNYSGGKPNLNNAQTITLSGGDNWIDFQFAPIIGD
;
A
#
# COMPACT_ATOMS: atom_id res chain seq x y z
N MET A 1 47.86 -121.82 -36.50
CA MET A 1 48.66 -122.98 -36.98
C MET A 1 49.80 -123.20 -35.96
N LYS A 2 50.13 -124.41 -35.43
CA LYS A 2 50.50 -125.72 -36.04
C LYS A 2 51.87 -125.66 -36.76
N ILE A 3 52.89 -126.55 -36.57
CA ILE A 3 53.08 -127.71 -35.65
C ILE A 3 54.59 -128.20 -35.56
N LYS A 4 54.91 -129.10 -34.59
CA LYS A 4 56.11 -129.99 -34.27
C LYS A 4 57.18 -130.38 -35.36
N PHE A 5 58.44 -130.86 -35.11
CA PHE A 5 59.41 -130.97 -33.94
C PHE A 5 60.81 -131.61 -34.36
N PHE A 6 61.79 -131.77 -33.43
CA PHE A 6 63.06 -132.60 -33.48
C PHE A 6 64.23 -132.19 -34.46
N ALA A 7 65.35 -132.95 -34.64
CA ALA A 7 66.58 -133.21 -33.81
C ALA A 7 67.65 -134.00 -34.68
N LEU A 8 68.93 -134.39 -34.37
CA LEU A 8 69.93 -134.28 -33.27
C LEU A 8 71.38 -134.69 -33.78
N ILE A 9 72.43 -134.67 -32.92
CA ILE A 9 73.69 -135.51 -32.92
C ILE A 9 75.03 -134.98 -33.58
N THR A 10 76.10 -135.80 -33.66
CA THR A 10 77.58 -135.51 -33.59
C THR A 10 78.43 -136.23 -34.69
N LEU A 11 79.79 -136.26 -34.83
CA LEU A 11 81.05 -135.91 -34.06
C LEU A 11 82.15 -135.46 -35.12
N SER A 12 83.51 -135.60 -35.18
CA SER A 12 84.74 -136.08 -34.43
C SER A 12 86.00 -135.82 -35.35
N ALA A 13 87.32 -135.86 -35.01
CA ALA A 13 88.16 -135.52 -33.83
C ALA A 13 89.70 -135.73 -34.13
N THR A 14 90.63 -135.01 -33.44
CA THR A 14 92.15 -135.15 -33.42
C THR A 14 92.96 -134.83 -34.72
N LEU A 15 94.23 -134.35 -34.72
CA LEU A 15 95.34 -134.35 -33.73
C LEU A 15 96.37 -133.17 -33.92
N ILE A 16 97.03 -132.67 -32.84
CA ILE A 16 98.30 -131.86 -32.81
C ILE A 16 98.23 -130.36 -33.29
N ILE A 17 99.04 -129.35 -32.84
CA ILE A 17 99.72 -129.04 -31.54
C ILE A 17 100.25 -127.55 -31.47
N MET A 18 100.61 -127.07 -30.26
CA MET A 18 101.49 -125.94 -29.84
C MET A 18 101.15 -124.42 -30.06
N LEU A 19 101.00 -123.75 -28.89
CA LEU A 19 101.51 -122.43 -28.44
C LEU A 19 100.67 -121.12 -28.56
N ALA A 20 100.72 -120.35 -27.43
CA ALA A 20 100.45 -118.91 -27.22
C ALA A 20 99.00 -118.34 -27.04
N GLY A 21 98.45 -118.49 -25.82
CA GLY A 21 97.89 -117.43 -24.92
C GLY A 21 96.81 -116.40 -25.33
N CYS A 22 95.73 -116.31 -24.52
CA CYS A 22 95.05 -115.07 -24.07
C CYS A 22 94.00 -115.37 -22.95
N PRO A 23 93.76 -114.50 -21.93
CA PRO A 23 92.78 -114.74 -20.86
C PRO A 23 91.38 -114.10 -21.10
N THR A 24 90.38 -114.53 -20.32
CA THR A 24 89.02 -113.94 -20.30
C THR A 24 88.94 -112.62 -19.51
N PRO A 25 88.14 -111.63 -19.97
CA PRO A 25 87.99 -110.36 -19.28
C PRO A 25 87.05 -110.42 -18.07
N THR A 26 87.43 -109.74 -16.99
CA THR A 26 86.62 -109.49 -15.79
C THR A 26 85.39 -108.63 -16.09
N LYS A 27 84.38 -108.62 -15.22
CA LYS A 27 83.21 -107.74 -15.29
C LYS A 27 83.02 -106.98 -13.99
N PHE A 28 82.44 -105.78 -14.09
CA PHE A 28 82.13 -104.89 -12.98
C PHE A 28 80.79 -104.20 -13.17
N THR A 29 80.26 -103.63 -12.09
CA THR A 29 79.03 -102.83 -12.06
C THR A 29 79.31 -101.33 -12.05
N LEU A 30 78.45 -100.59 -12.74
CA LEU A 30 78.44 -99.14 -12.76
C LEU A 30 77.07 -98.67 -12.31
N THR A 31 77.00 -97.98 -11.18
CA THR A 31 75.80 -97.28 -10.71
C THR A 31 75.95 -95.78 -10.97
N VAL A 32 74.98 -95.21 -11.66
CA VAL A 32 74.83 -93.76 -11.79
C VAL A 32 73.57 -93.35 -11.05
N THR A 33 73.66 -92.30 -10.24
CA THR A 33 72.55 -91.78 -9.44
C THR A 33 72.60 -90.26 -9.34
N THR A 34 71.55 -89.64 -8.78
CA THR A 34 71.47 -88.20 -8.50
C THR A 34 71.17 -87.95 -7.03
N ALA A 35 71.63 -86.82 -6.51
CA ALA A 35 71.33 -86.33 -5.16
C ALA A 35 71.04 -84.82 -5.20
N PRO A 36 70.12 -84.29 -4.36
CA PRO A 36 69.35 -85.00 -3.33
C PRO A 36 68.17 -85.82 -3.88
N GLU A 37 67.78 -85.62 -5.14
CA GLU A 37 66.60 -86.24 -5.75
C GLU A 37 66.95 -87.47 -6.61
N THR A 38 66.31 -88.61 -6.34
CA THR A 38 66.29 -89.78 -7.24
C THR A 38 65.15 -89.68 -8.25
N GLY A 39 65.18 -90.48 -9.31
CA GLY A 39 64.20 -90.41 -10.40
C GLY A 39 64.37 -89.14 -11.24
N LEU A 40 65.62 -88.72 -11.46
CA LEU A 40 66.02 -87.77 -12.49
C LEU A 40 66.62 -88.52 -13.67
N SER A 41 66.46 -87.96 -14.86
CA SER A 41 67.00 -88.49 -16.12
C SER A 41 68.53 -88.38 -16.13
N ILE A 42 69.16 -89.55 -16.11
CA ILE A 42 70.59 -89.80 -16.26
C ILE A 42 70.84 -90.55 -17.57
N SER A 43 72.05 -90.48 -18.10
CA SER A 43 72.46 -91.27 -19.26
C SER A 43 73.67 -92.15 -18.95
N ILE A 44 73.67 -93.37 -19.51
CA ILE A 44 74.82 -94.29 -19.48
C ILE A 44 74.99 -94.83 -20.90
N ALA A 45 76.20 -94.73 -21.47
CA ALA A 45 76.48 -95.07 -22.87
C ALA A 45 75.54 -94.37 -23.87
N GLY A 46 75.09 -93.15 -23.56
CA GLY A 46 74.13 -92.39 -24.37
C GLY A 46 72.66 -92.82 -24.24
N ILE A 47 72.36 -93.88 -23.49
CA ILE A 47 70.98 -94.34 -23.24
C ILE A 47 70.44 -93.66 -21.98
N SER A 48 69.25 -93.05 -22.06
CA SER A 48 68.60 -92.40 -20.92
C SER A 48 67.92 -93.41 -19.98
N TYR A 49 68.01 -93.16 -18.68
CA TYR A 49 67.41 -93.93 -17.59
C TYR A 49 66.98 -93.00 -16.45
N ASP A 50 66.06 -93.47 -15.60
CA ASP A 50 65.82 -92.83 -14.31
C ASP A 50 66.88 -93.26 -13.28
N SER A 51 67.34 -92.30 -12.47
CA SER A 51 68.23 -92.55 -11.33
C SER A 51 67.51 -93.26 -10.17
N PRO A 52 68.19 -94.12 -9.40
CA PRO A 52 69.51 -94.71 -9.66
C PRO A 52 69.44 -95.81 -10.72
N LYS A 53 70.44 -95.87 -11.61
CA LYS A 53 70.60 -96.95 -12.58
C LYS A 53 71.92 -97.68 -12.40
N THR A 54 71.84 -98.99 -12.20
CA THR A 54 73.00 -99.89 -12.26
C THR A 54 73.02 -100.66 -13.58
N VAL A 55 74.20 -100.79 -14.18
CA VAL A 55 74.50 -101.65 -15.33
C VAL A 55 75.74 -102.51 -15.05
N THR A 56 75.96 -103.56 -15.84
CA THR A 56 77.16 -104.42 -15.74
C THR A 56 77.92 -104.39 -17.06
N LEU A 57 79.20 -104.04 -17.01
CA LEU A 57 80.07 -103.91 -18.19
C LEU A 57 81.35 -104.75 -18.01
N ASN A 58 82.12 -104.92 -19.09
CA ASN A 58 83.43 -105.59 -19.02
C ASN A 58 84.49 -104.64 -18.42
N GLY A 59 85.45 -105.18 -17.67
CA GLY A 59 86.57 -104.42 -17.15
C GLY A 59 87.39 -103.76 -18.26
N GLY A 60 87.82 -102.52 -18.05
CA GLY A 60 88.51 -101.70 -19.05
C GLY A 60 87.60 -101.05 -20.10
N THR A 61 86.28 -101.31 -20.06
CA THR A 61 85.32 -100.58 -20.93
C THR A 61 85.32 -99.10 -20.55
N SER A 62 85.49 -98.23 -21.54
CA SER A 62 85.22 -96.79 -21.37
C SER A 62 83.81 -96.47 -21.86
N THR A 63 83.08 -95.66 -21.09
CA THR A 63 81.68 -95.31 -21.36
C THR A 63 81.37 -93.91 -20.85
N ASP A 64 80.44 -93.21 -21.51
CA ASP A 64 79.98 -91.91 -21.05
C ASP A 64 78.85 -92.06 -20.02
N ILE A 65 78.94 -91.27 -18.96
CA ILE A 65 77.86 -91.03 -18.00
C ILE A 65 77.43 -89.57 -18.06
N GLY A 66 76.14 -89.31 -17.89
CA GLY A 66 75.56 -87.97 -17.97
C GLY A 66 74.32 -87.81 -17.11
N VAL A 67 73.89 -86.58 -16.95
CA VAL A 67 72.59 -86.20 -16.37
C VAL A 67 72.03 -85.03 -17.18
N THR A 68 70.72 -85.01 -17.44
CA THR A 68 70.11 -83.88 -18.15
C THR A 68 70.30 -82.62 -17.30
N ALA A 69 70.98 -81.61 -17.86
CA ALA A 69 71.65 -80.56 -17.07
C ALA A 69 70.68 -79.64 -16.29
N LEU A 70 69.47 -79.46 -16.80
CA LEU A 70 68.34 -78.81 -16.15
C LEU A 70 67.14 -79.76 -16.22
N GLN A 71 66.50 -80.03 -15.10
CA GLN A 71 65.29 -80.86 -15.02
C GLN A 71 64.31 -80.23 -14.05
N GLU A 72 63.08 -80.00 -14.49
CA GLU A 72 62.01 -79.49 -13.64
C GLU A 72 60.97 -80.56 -13.34
N LYS A 73 60.42 -80.51 -12.12
CA LYS A 73 59.26 -81.29 -11.69
C LYS A 73 58.20 -80.36 -11.11
N ASP A 74 56.95 -80.76 -11.21
CA ASP A 74 55.86 -80.32 -10.34
C ASP A 74 55.87 -81.27 -9.12
N ARG A 75 55.98 -80.72 -7.91
CA ARG A 75 56.07 -81.49 -6.65
C ARG A 75 55.07 -81.05 -5.59
N SER A 76 54.33 -79.97 -5.79
CA SER A 76 53.41 -79.42 -4.79
C SER A 76 52.18 -78.78 -5.40
N GLY A 77 51.02 -78.96 -4.75
CA GLY A 77 49.80 -78.22 -5.09
C GLY A 77 49.82 -76.74 -4.68
N GLN A 78 50.99 -76.16 -4.36
CA GLN A 78 51.13 -74.80 -3.84
C GLN A 78 51.32 -73.76 -4.94
N VAL A 79 52.05 -74.13 -6.01
CA VAL A 79 52.39 -73.28 -7.14
C VAL A 79 52.03 -74.02 -8.42
N ALA A 80 51.41 -73.36 -9.40
CA ALA A 80 50.95 -74.03 -10.61
C ALA A 80 52.10 -74.41 -11.57
N GLY A 81 52.06 -75.65 -12.07
CA GLY A 81 53.01 -76.21 -13.03
C GLY A 81 54.34 -76.59 -12.38
N THR A 82 55.40 -76.73 -13.17
CA THR A 82 56.74 -77.04 -12.64
C THR A 82 57.14 -76.04 -11.56
N ASP A 83 57.56 -76.54 -10.40
CA ASP A 83 57.74 -75.77 -9.17
C ASP A 83 59.07 -76.05 -8.45
N THR A 84 59.75 -77.13 -8.85
CA THR A 84 61.02 -77.59 -8.31
C THR A 84 61.97 -77.88 -9.47
N SER A 85 63.13 -77.25 -9.47
CA SER A 85 64.12 -77.31 -10.53
C SER A 85 65.43 -77.88 -10.03
N PHE A 86 66.03 -78.77 -10.82
CA PHE A 86 67.27 -79.49 -10.52
C PHE A 86 68.31 -79.16 -11.59
N THR A 87 69.37 -78.45 -11.20
CA THR A 87 70.49 -78.11 -12.09
C THR A 87 71.75 -78.88 -11.67
N PHE A 88 72.41 -79.54 -12.61
CA PHE A 88 73.66 -80.27 -12.32
C PHE A 88 74.78 -79.32 -11.88
N VAL A 89 75.53 -79.72 -10.84
CA VAL A 89 76.69 -78.98 -10.31
C VAL A 89 77.99 -79.73 -10.59
N GLN A 90 78.10 -80.96 -10.09
CA GLN A 90 79.29 -81.79 -10.18
C GLN A 90 78.95 -83.28 -9.96
N TRP A 91 79.88 -84.16 -10.29
CA TRP A 91 79.85 -85.55 -9.84
C TRP A 91 80.48 -85.69 -8.45
N SER A 92 80.18 -86.77 -7.74
CA SER A 92 80.67 -87.07 -6.37
C SER A 92 82.19 -87.25 -6.23
N ASP A 93 82.94 -87.22 -7.33
CA ASP A 93 84.40 -87.14 -7.38
C ASP A 93 84.89 -85.72 -7.78
N THR A 94 84.05 -84.70 -7.60
CA THR A 94 84.27 -83.26 -7.90
C THR A 94 84.41 -82.88 -9.37
N VAL A 95 84.17 -83.80 -10.31
CA VAL A 95 84.25 -83.50 -11.75
C VAL A 95 83.01 -82.73 -12.21
N THR A 96 83.20 -81.61 -12.93
CA THR A 96 82.11 -80.74 -13.42
C THR A 96 81.73 -80.96 -14.89
N SER A 97 82.42 -81.83 -15.62
CA SER A 97 82.04 -82.19 -16.99
C SER A 97 80.82 -83.12 -17.01
N ASN A 98 79.84 -82.78 -17.85
CA ASN A 98 78.60 -83.53 -18.02
C ASN A 98 78.08 -83.39 -19.47
N PRO A 99 77.97 -84.49 -20.24
CA PRO A 99 78.41 -85.85 -19.91
C PRO A 99 79.94 -85.94 -19.76
N ARG A 100 80.42 -87.07 -19.23
CA ARG A 100 81.84 -87.40 -19.07
C ARG A 100 82.11 -88.86 -19.37
N THR A 101 83.28 -89.14 -19.94
CA THR A 101 83.78 -90.50 -20.09
C THR A 101 84.39 -91.00 -18.79
N ILE A 102 84.16 -92.27 -18.46
CA ILE A 102 84.79 -93.01 -17.36
C ILE A 102 85.26 -94.39 -17.85
N THR A 103 86.29 -94.96 -17.23
CA THR A 103 86.81 -96.31 -17.56
C THR A 103 86.58 -97.27 -16.38
N LEU A 104 85.89 -98.38 -16.63
CA LEU A 104 85.42 -99.28 -15.56
C LEU A 104 86.48 -100.30 -15.13
N ASN A 105 87.23 -99.95 -14.08
CA ASN A 105 88.34 -100.77 -13.54
C ASN A 105 88.02 -101.49 -12.22
N SER A 106 86.87 -101.18 -11.62
CA SER A 106 86.27 -101.83 -10.44
C SER A 106 84.75 -101.64 -10.51
N ASP A 107 84.01 -102.20 -9.56
CA ASP A 107 82.67 -101.68 -9.26
C ASP A 107 82.77 -100.17 -8.91
N MET A 108 81.88 -99.34 -9.45
CA MET A 108 81.89 -97.88 -9.24
C MET A 108 80.48 -97.30 -9.11
N THR A 109 80.35 -96.28 -8.26
CA THR A 109 79.14 -95.45 -8.14
C THR A 109 79.50 -93.99 -8.39
N TYR A 110 78.74 -93.31 -9.26
CA TYR A 110 78.83 -91.88 -9.51
C TYR A 110 77.49 -91.21 -9.19
N THR A 111 77.50 -90.28 -8.24
CA THR A 111 76.34 -89.44 -7.93
C THR A 111 76.51 -88.10 -8.63
N ALA A 112 75.53 -87.70 -9.44
CA ALA A 112 75.39 -86.32 -9.90
C ALA A 112 74.76 -85.48 -8.79
N GLU A 113 75.49 -84.48 -8.31
CA GLU A 113 75.02 -83.51 -7.33
C GLU A 113 74.23 -82.41 -8.05
N MET A 114 72.97 -82.23 -7.63
CA MET A 114 72.00 -81.34 -8.24
C MET A 114 71.67 -80.19 -7.27
N LYS A 115 71.90 -78.95 -7.73
CA LYS A 115 71.36 -77.74 -7.09
C LYS A 115 69.84 -77.75 -7.23
N VAL A 116 69.14 -77.53 -6.11
CA VAL A 116 67.68 -77.42 -6.08
C VAL A 116 67.27 -75.96 -6.00
N ASP A 117 66.46 -75.52 -6.94
CA ASP A 117 65.74 -74.24 -6.90
C ASP A 117 64.24 -74.49 -6.81
N TYR A 118 63.54 -73.71 -5.99
CA TYR A 118 62.09 -73.75 -5.82
C TYR A 118 61.45 -72.47 -6.37
N LYS A 119 60.27 -72.62 -6.94
CA LYS A 119 59.48 -71.53 -7.52
C LYS A 119 58.66 -70.81 -6.44
N VAL A 120 58.60 -69.50 -6.56
CA VAL A 120 57.81 -68.63 -5.70
C VAL A 120 56.85 -67.80 -6.55
N THR A 121 55.57 -67.84 -6.22
CA THR A 121 54.54 -66.94 -6.77
C THR A 121 54.09 -65.93 -5.73
N THR A 122 53.70 -64.74 -6.18
CA THR A 122 53.26 -63.64 -5.34
C THR A 122 51.95 -63.05 -5.86
N SER A 123 51.04 -62.60 -4.97
CA SER A 123 49.76 -62.00 -5.35
C SER A 123 49.13 -61.16 -4.22
N THR A 124 47.98 -60.51 -4.50
CA THR A 124 47.16 -59.82 -3.48
C THR A 124 45.73 -60.35 -3.44
N SER A 125 45.09 -60.27 -2.28
CA SER A 125 43.66 -60.53 -2.08
C SER A 125 42.99 -59.34 -1.37
N PRO A 126 42.01 -58.65 -1.96
CA PRO A 126 41.56 -58.76 -3.35
C PRO A 126 42.68 -58.48 -4.37
N ALA A 127 42.51 -58.93 -5.61
CA ALA A 127 43.45 -58.68 -6.70
C ALA A 127 43.65 -57.17 -6.99
N GLY A 128 44.69 -56.81 -7.73
CA GLY A 128 44.99 -55.43 -8.13
C GLY A 128 46.06 -54.74 -7.29
N GLY A 129 47.16 -55.44 -7.00
CA GLY A 129 48.40 -54.87 -6.49
C GLY A 129 49.56 -55.85 -6.73
N ASP A 130 50.74 -55.35 -7.05
CA ASP A 130 51.90 -56.19 -7.37
C ASP A 130 52.80 -56.39 -6.14
N VAL A 131 52.93 -57.63 -5.69
CA VAL A 131 53.91 -58.03 -4.67
C VAL A 131 55.19 -58.46 -5.36
N ALA A 132 56.22 -57.61 -5.30
CA ALA A 132 57.52 -57.94 -5.88
C ALA A 132 58.16 -59.15 -5.18
N GLY A 133 58.71 -60.10 -5.96
CA GLY A 133 59.49 -61.22 -5.42
C GLY A 133 59.18 -62.60 -5.99
N ALA A 134 58.23 -62.77 -6.91
CA ALA A 134 58.09 -64.03 -7.66
C ALA A 134 59.38 -64.40 -8.43
N GLY A 135 59.61 -65.69 -8.63
CA GLY A 135 60.80 -66.22 -9.32
C GLY A 135 61.27 -67.57 -8.79
N TRP A 136 62.42 -68.04 -9.30
CA TRP A 136 63.10 -69.24 -8.82
C TRP A 136 64.18 -68.87 -7.79
N TYR A 137 64.26 -69.61 -6.69
CA TYR A 137 65.21 -69.37 -5.59
C TYR A 137 65.83 -70.68 -5.08
N THR A 138 67.13 -70.66 -4.80
CA THR A 138 67.85 -71.84 -4.31
C THR A 138 67.36 -72.27 -2.93
N ALA A 139 67.23 -73.57 -2.72
CA ALA A 139 66.81 -74.15 -1.44
C ALA A 139 67.62 -73.56 -0.26
N GLY A 140 66.91 -73.09 0.77
CA GLY A 140 67.51 -72.39 1.92
C GLY A 140 67.60 -70.86 1.80
N THR A 141 67.28 -70.28 0.63
CA THR A 141 67.26 -68.81 0.47
C THR A 141 66.21 -68.17 1.38
N VAL A 142 66.59 -67.16 2.16
CA VAL A 142 65.62 -66.30 2.86
C VAL A 142 65.26 -65.12 1.97
N LYS A 143 63.98 -65.00 1.59
CA LYS A 143 63.45 -63.91 0.77
C LYS A 143 62.51 -63.03 1.59
N ASN A 144 62.77 -61.72 1.56
CA ASN A 144 61.86 -60.74 2.14
C ASN A 144 60.88 -60.22 1.08
N PHE A 145 59.61 -60.11 1.47
CA PHE A 145 58.49 -59.55 0.71
C PHE A 145 57.97 -58.31 1.43
N THR A 146 57.34 -57.40 0.69
CA THR A 146 56.74 -56.17 1.25
C THR A 146 55.37 -55.96 0.63
N ALA A 147 54.39 -55.60 1.46
CA ALA A 147 53.01 -55.38 1.04
C ALA A 147 52.92 -54.03 0.30
N PRO A 148 52.45 -53.99 -0.96
CA PRO A 148 52.25 -52.72 -1.67
C PRO A 148 51.21 -51.84 -0.96
N ILE A 149 51.49 -50.54 -0.85
CA ILE A 149 50.50 -49.58 -0.34
C ILE A 149 49.39 -49.43 -1.37
N ARG A 150 48.12 -49.52 -0.94
CA ARG A 150 46.94 -49.47 -1.80
C ARG A 150 45.96 -48.39 -1.31
N ALA A 151 45.58 -47.47 -2.18
CA ALA A 151 44.53 -46.50 -1.86
C ALA A 151 43.18 -47.22 -1.64
N GLY A 152 42.41 -46.80 -0.64
CA GLY A 152 41.13 -47.41 -0.30
C GLY A 152 41.21 -48.77 0.43
N TYR A 153 42.40 -49.28 0.74
CA TYR A 153 42.59 -50.58 1.38
C TYR A 153 43.63 -50.52 2.51
N THR A 154 43.35 -51.20 3.61
CA THR A 154 44.30 -51.41 4.72
C THR A 154 44.89 -52.83 4.62
N PHE A 155 46.21 -52.96 4.75
CA PHE A 155 46.86 -54.27 4.79
C PHE A 155 46.47 -55.02 6.08
N SER A 156 46.14 -56.30 5.94
CA SER A 156 45.69 -57.15 7.06
C SER A 156 46.75 -58.16 7.48
N HIS A 157 47.17 -59.05 6.58
CA HIS A 157 48.13 -60.12 6.87
C HIS A 157 48.65 -60.80 5.60
N TRP A 158 49.68 -61.61 5.75
CA TRP A 158 50.19 -62.50 4.72
C TRP A 158 49.60 -63.91 4.84
N LEU A 159 49.33 -64.55 3.71
CA LEU A 159 49.21 -66.01 3.60
C LEU A 159 50.43 -66.55 2.86
N VAL A 160 51.04 -67.61 3.38
CA VAL A 160 52.07 -68.41 2.68
C VAL A 160 51.56 -69.85 2.62
N ASN A 161 51.46 -70.42 1.42
CA ASN A 161 50.90 -71.76 1.20
C ASN A 161 49.53 -71.94 1.89
N GLY A 162 48.67 -70.91 1.74
CA GLY A 162 47.35 -70.82 2.37
C GLY A 162 47.32 -70.48 3.87
N THR A 163 48.46 -70.43 4.56
CA THR A 163 48.53 -70.30 6.02
C THR A 163 48.93 -68.88 6.45
N ASN A 164 48.20 -68.31 7.42
CA ASN A 164 48.50 -66.97 7.94
C ASN A 164 49.92 -66.91 8.54
N SER A 165 50.73 -66.00 8.01
CA SER A 165 52.15 -65.83 8.32
C SER A 165 52.48 -64.48 8.96
N GLY A 166 51.47 -63.74 9.44
CA GLY A 166 51.62 -62.52 10.23
C GLY A 166 51.14 -61.24 9.54
N SER A 167 50.96 -60.19 10.35
CA SER A 167 50.36 -58.89 9.99
C SER A 167 51.36 -57.74 9.80
N SER A 168 52.67 -58.03 9.74
CA SER A 168 53.68 -57.01 9.40
C SER A 168 53.67 -56.68 7.91
N MET A 169 53.86 -55.40 7.55
CA MET A 169 54.03 -54.96 6.16
C MET A 169 55.21 -55.63 5.44
N THR A 170 56.17 -56.18 6.19
CA THR A 170 57.32 -56.94 5.65
C THR A 170 57.34 -58.37 6.21
N LEU A 171 57.50 -59.37 5.34
CA LEU A 171 57.59 -60.78 5.72
C LEU A 171 58.88 -61.41 5.15
N GLY A 172 59.67 -62.06 6.01
CA GLY A 172 60.76 -62.94 5.59
C GLY A 172 60.29 -64.39 5.50
N VAL A 173 60.54 -65.05 4.36
CA VAL A 173 60.18 -66.46 4.12
C VAL A 173 61.44 -67.24 3.72
N THR A 174 61.69 -68.38 4.36
CA THR A 174 62.76 -69.31 3.93
C THR A 174 62.20 -70.25 2.86
N ILE A 175 62.84 -70.25 1.68
CA ILE A 175 62.41 -71.03 0.52
C ILE A 175 63.06 -72.43 0.59
N ASN A 176 62.43 -73.32 1.36
CA ASN A 176 62.81 -74.73 1.50
C ASN A 176 61.88 -75.69 0.72
N GLU A 177 60.87 -75.13 0.07
CA GLU A 177 59.85 -75.77 -0.76
C GLU A 177 59.24 -74.67 -1.65
N PRO A 178 58.43 -75.01 -2.67
CA PRO A 178 57.68 -74.02 -3.45
C PRO A 178 56.75 -73.18 -2.57
N LYS A 179 56.70 -71.86 -2.83
CA LYS A 179 55.92 -70.91 -2.01
C LYS A 179 54.94 -70.09 -2.85
N ASN A 180 53.68 -70.06 -2.44
CA ASN A 180 52.71 -69.07 -2.90
C ASN A 180 52.45 -68.06 -1.77
N VAL A 181 52.77 -66.79 -2.01
CA VAL A 181 52.78 -65.70 -1.02
C VAL A 181 51.74 -64.65 -1.39
N VAL A 182 50.73 -64.44 -0.52
CA VAL A 182 49.59 -63.57 -0.79
C VAL A 182 49.51 -62.47 0.27
N ALA A 183 49.47 -61.21 -0.15
CA ALA A 183 49.16 -60.08 0.74
C ALA A 183 47.64 -59.85 0.80
N VAL A 184 47.04 -59.94 1.99
CA VAL A 184 45.58 -59.80 2.21
C VAL A 184 45.26 -58.39 2.71
N TYR A 185 44.19 -57.80 2.17
CA TYR A 185 43.73 -56.44 2.47
C TYR A 185 42.26 -56.40 2.87
N THR A 186 41.90 -55.40 3.66
CA THR A 186 40.51 -55.04 3.99
C THR A 186 40.18 -53.70 3.33
N ALA A 187 38.99 -53.56 2.75
CA ALA A 187 38.55 -52.30 2.16
C ALA A 187 38.22 -51.28 3.25
N ASN A 188 38.56 -50.00 3.03
CA ASN A 188 38.27 -48.91 3.94
C ASN A 188 36.84 -48.40 3.71
N GLN A 189 36.03 -48.31 4.75
CA GLN A 189 34.72 -47.67 4.67
C GLN A 189 34.86 -46.14 4.71
N VAL A 190 34.07 -45.44 3.90
CA VAL A 190 34.02 -43.97 3.79
C VAL A 190 32.62 -43.50 4.19
N PRO A 191 32.43 -42.43 4.98
CA PRO A 191 31.10 -41.87 5.22
C PRO A 191 30.53 -41.26 3.92
N CYS A 192 29.24 -41.44 3.70
CA CYS A 192 28.48 -40.95 2.56
C CYS A 192 27.14 -40.35 3.03
N ASN A 193 26.68 -39.27 2.41
CA ASN A 193 25.38 -38.68 2.69
C ASN A 193 24.27 -39.30 1.82
N LEU A 194 23.30 -39.93 2.46
CA LEU A 194 22.05 -40.38 1.85
C LEU A 194 20.97 -39.33 2.11
N THR A 195 20.41 -38.76 1.03
CA THR A 195 19.21 -37.93 1.10
C THR A 195 18.01 -38.66 0.50
N VAL A 196 16.87 -38.60 1.17
CA VAL A 196 15.58 -39.05 0.65
C VAL A 196 14.62 -37.87 0.67
N THR A 197 13.95 -37.59 -0.44
CA THR A 197 13.06 -36.42 -0.60
C THR A 197 11.84 -36.79 -1.46
N THR A 198 10.83 -35.94 -1.49
CA THR A 198 9.64 -36.06 -2.34
C THR A 198 9.55 -34.90 -3.35
N SER A 199 8.70 -35.09 -4.36
CA SER A 199 8.36 -34.14 -5.42
C SER A 199 6.91 -34.39 -5.86
N PRO A 200 6.08 -33.37 -6.15
CA PRO A 200 6.40 -31.94 -6.15
C PRO A 200 6.39 -31.29 -4.75
N ASP A 201 5.63 -31.83 -3.79
CA ASP A 201 5.62 -31.33 -2.41
C ASP A 201 6.84 -31.90 -1.65
N LEU A 202 7.71 -30.99 -1.18
CA LEU A 202 8.90 -31.33 -0.41
C LEU A 202 8.60 -31.79 1.02
N ALA A 203 7.43 -31.45 1.58
CA ALA A 203 7.06 -31.69 2.97
C ALA A 203 6.09 -32.89 3.14
N LEU A 204 6.27 -33.93 2.34
CA LEU A 204 5.52 -35.19 2.45
C LEU A 204 6.26 -36.20 3.35
N ASP A 205 5.52 -37.17 3.86
CA ASP A 205 6.06 -38.22 4.72
C ASP A 205 6.78 -39.32 3.93
N ILE A 206 7.95 -39.69 4.43
CA ILE A 206 8.82 -40.75 3.94
C ILE A 206 9.23 -41.67 5.10
N ARG A 207 9.80 -42.84 4.79
CA ARG A 207 10.45 -43.69 5.79
C ARG A 207 11.83 -44.13 5.36
N ILE A 208 12.73 -44.22 6.33
CA ILE A 208 14.05 -44.82 6.18
C ILE A 208 14.18 -45.92 7.26
N ASP A 209 14.48 -47.15 6.83
CA ASP A 209 14.44 -48.37 7.65
C ASP A 209 13.13 -48.50 8.47
N GLY A 210 12.00 -48.18 7.82
CA GLY A 210 10.65 -48.18 8.43
C GLY A 210 10.33 -46.98 9.34
N THR A 211 11.33 -46.23 9.79
CA THR A 211 11.19 -45.05 10.66
C THR A 211 10.65 -43.86 9.85
N LEU A 212 9.57 -43.23 10.33
CA LEU A 212 8.91 -42.10 9.68
C LEU A 212 9.73 -40.80 9.82
N PHE A 213 9.83 -40.04 8.74
CA PHE A 213 10.38 -38.69 8.69
C PHE A 213 9.59 -37.87 7.67
N THR A 214 9.42 -36.57 7.91
CA THR A 214 9.04 -35.64 6.85
C THR A 214 10.24 -35.41 5.93
N SER A 215 9.99 -35.31 4.63
CA SER A 215 10.96 -34.93 3.61
C SER A 215 11.38 -33.44 3.75
N PRO A 216 12.56 -33.03 3.25
CA PRO A 216 13.68 -33.86 2.82
C PRO A 216 14.51 -34.37 4.01
N LYS A 217 14.92 -35.64 3.99
CA LYS A 217 15.72 -36.26 5.05
C LYS A 217 17.10 -36.70 4.58
N GLY A 218 18.14 -35.96 5.01
CA GLY A 218 19.54 -36.37 4.94
C GLY A 218 19.99 -37.22 6.14
N MET A 219 20.92 -38.15 5.93
CA MET A 219 21.68 -38.86 6.97
C MET A 219 23.04 -39.38 6.45
N ILE A 220 24.05 -39.41 7.33
CA ILE A 220 25.36 -39.99 7.03
C ILE A 220 25.33 -41.50 7.30
N VAL A 221 25.82 -42.29 6.34
CA VAL A 221 25.96 -43.77 6.41
C VAL A 221 27.32 -44.20 5.86
N ASN A 222 27.82 -45.39 6.20
CA ASN A 222 29.09 -45.88 5.66
C ASN A 222 28.91 -46.46 4.24
N SER A 223 29.89 -46.25 3.36
CA SER A 223 29.96 -46.83 2.02
C SER A 223 29.77 -48.34 2.02
N GLY A 224 28.83 -48.84 1.23
CA GLY A 224 28.39 -50.24 1.21
C GLY A 224 27.23 -50.57 2.15
N THR A 225 26.70 -49.59 2.91
CA THR A 225 25.49 -49.77 3.73
C THR A 225 24.26 -49.86 2.84
N THR A 226 23.44 -50.91 3.03
CA THR A 226 22.09 -50.98 2.47
C THR A 226 21.09 -50.33 3.43
N LYS A 227 20.18 -49.51 2.88
CA LYS A 227 19.05 -48.87 3.56
C LYS A 227 17.74 -49.25 2.87
N GLN A 228 16.65 -49.34 3.62
CA GLN A 228 15.31 -49.41 3.03
C GLN A 228 14.69 -48.00 3.00
N ILE A 229 14.15 -47.59 1.86
CA ILE A 229 13.50 -46.29 1.67
C ILE A 229 12.08 -46.48 1.12
N SER A 230 11.16 -45.60 1.53
CA SER A 230 9.78 -45.57 1.03
C SER A 230 9.17 -44.17 1.12
N ALA A 231 8.36 -43.77 0.14
CA ALA A 231 7.40 -42.68 0.33
C ALA A 231 6.11 -43.24 0.96
N VAL A 232 5.48 -42.51 1.88
CA VAL A 232 4.12 -42.85 2.31
C VAL A 232 3.17 -42.57 1.14
N THR A 233 2.24 -43.48 0.86
CA THR A 233 1.32 -43.38 -0.28
C THR A 233 0.03 -44.18 -0.01
N PRO A 234 -1.16 -43.66 -0.37
CA PRO A 234 -1.41 -42.26 -0.72
C PRO A 234 -1.19 -41.34 0.49
N GLN A 235 -0.95 -40.06 0.24
CA GLN A 235 -1.01 -39.00 1.24
C GLN A 235 -2.11 -38.01 0.86
N GLN A 236 -2.71 -37.39 1.87
CA GLN A 236 -3.77 -36.40 1.70
C GLN A 236 -3.50 -35.21 2.61
N LYS A 237 -3.74 -34.00 2.10
CA LYS A 237 -3.59 -32.75 2.83
C LYS A 237 -4.77 -31.83 2.58
N ASP A 238 -4.89 -30.87 3.48
CA ASP A 238 -5.68 -29.66 3.41
C ASP A 238 -4.61 -28.55 3.38
N ILE A 239 -4.48 -27.82 2.26
CA ILE A 239 -3.38 -26.86 2.02
C ILE A 239 -3.87 -25.44 1.69
N SER A 240 -5.17 -25.26 1.44
CA SER A 240 -5.76 -23.99 1.01
C SER A 240 -6.74 -23.42 2.06
N PRO A 241 -6.70 -22.12 2.34
CA PRO A 241 -7.64 -21.48 3.28
C PRO A 241 -9.03 -21.23 2.68
N TRP A 242 -9.24 -21.50 1.39
CA TRP A 242 -10.49 -21.23 0.67
C TRP A 242 -11.37 -22.48 0.42
N LEU A 243 -10.83 -23.70 0.58
CA LEU A 243 -11.62 -24.93 0.63
C LEU A 243 -11.67 -25.47 2.06
N THR A 244 -12.78 -26.09 2.46
CA THR A 244 -12.89 -26.76 3.75
C THR A 244 -12.56 -28.24 3.63
N GLY A 245 -11.50 -28.69 4.32
CA GLY A 245 -11.10 -30.09 4.37
C GLY A 245 -10.18 -30.49 3.21
N ILE A 246 -9.80 -31.77 3.20
CA ILE A 246 -8.86 -32.37 2.25
C ILE A 246 -9.08 -31.91 0.81
N ASP A 247 -8.07 -31.24 0.27
CA ASP A 247 -8.07 -30.55 -1.03
C ASP A 247 -6.94 -31.03 -1.96
N SER A 248 -5.99 -31.80 -1.43
CA SER A 248 -4.77 -32.23 -2.12
C SER A 248 -4.46 -33.70 -1.85
N ARG A 249 -4.09 -34.44 -2.90
CA ARG A 249 -3.73 -35.87 -2.83
C ARG A 249 -2.41 -36.12 -3.53
N TYR A 250 -1.61 -37.01 -2.97
CA TYR A 250 -0.30 -37.39 -3.49
C TYR A 250 -0.17 -38.91 -3.52
N VAL A 251 0.12 -39.47 -4.69
CA VAL A 251 0.29 -40.92 -4.90
C VAL A 251 1.68 -41.17 -5.47
N PHE A 252 2.49 -41.99 -4.79
CA PHE A 252 3.82 -42.36 -5.30
C PHE A 252 3.71 -43.05 -6.66
N SER A 253 4.46 -42.55 -7.65
CA SER A 253 4.56 -43.17 -8.98
C SER A 253 5.92 -43.79 -9.24
N SER A 254 7.02 -43.07 -8.95
CA SER A 254 8.38 -43.60 -9.15
C SER A 254 9.44 -42.88 -8.31
N TRP A 255 10.63 -43.47 -8.22
CA TRP A 255 11.83 -42.77 -7.81
C TRP A 255 12.51 -42.12 -9.02
N ASN A 256 13.29 -41.05 -8.78
CA ASN A 256 14.07 -40.31 -9.79
C ASN A 256 15.08 -41.15 -10.63
N ASP A 257 15.36 -42.39 -10.25
CA ASP A 257 16.13 -43.35 -11.06
C ASP A 257 15.24 -44.30 -11.91
N GLY A 258 13.95 -43.97 -12.06
CA GLY A 258 12.94 -44.71 -12.83
C GLY A 258 12.37 -45.94 -12.11
N ASN A 259 12.67 -46.14 -10.82
CA ASN A 259 12.25 -47.33 -10.09
C ASN A 259 10.83 -47.17 -9.50
N ALA A 260 9.92 -48.08 -9.81
CA ALA A 260 8.54 -48.07 -9.29
C ALA A 260 8.34 -48.84 -7.96
N SER A 261 9.41 -49.33 -7.31
CA SER A 261 9.30 -50.11 -6.06
C SER A 261 9.26 -49.22 -4.82
N ASN A 262 8.20 -49.37 -4.02
CA ASN A 262 8.01 -48.63 -2.77
C ASN A 262 7.36 -49.55 -1.70
N PRO A 263 8.07 -49.96 -0.62
CA PRO A 263 9.47 -49.68 -0.31
C PRO A 263 10.46 -50.33 -1.29
N ARG A 264 11.71 -49.84 -1.26
CA ARG A 264 12.86 -50.46 -1.94
C ARG A 264 14.10 -50.44 -1.06
N ASN A 265 15.04 -51.34 -1.35
CA ASN A 265 16.37 -51.32 -0.75
C ASN A 265 17.35 -50.58 -1.69
N VAL A 266 18.24 -49.76 -1.12
CA VAL A 266 19.28 -49.00 -1.83
C VAL A 266 20.62 -49.19 -1.12
N THR A 267 21.72 -49.34 -1.87
CA THR A 267 23.07 -49.49 -1.30
C THR A 267 23.89 -48.24 -1.58
N VAL A 268 24.28 -47.54 -0.52
CA VAL A 268 24.94 -46.24 -0.59
C VAL A 268 26.45 -46.46 -0.71
N ASN A 269 27.00 -46.19 -1.90
CA ASN A 269 28.44 -46.34 -2.20
C ASN A 269 29.17 -44.99 -2.37
N SER A 270 28.41 -43.91 -2.46
CA SER A 270 28.81 -42.51 -2.54
C SER A 270 27.67 -41.65 -1.98
N ASP A 271 27.87 -40.34 -1.88
CA ASP A 271 26.76 -39.41 -1.65
C ASP A 271 25.69 -39.59 -2.74
N ILE A 272 24.41 -39.59 -2.35
CA ILE A 272 23.28 -39.87 -3.25
C ILE A 272 21.96 -39.27 -2.74
N THR A 273 21.10 -38.87 -3.66
CA THR A 273 19.74 -38.38 -3.36
C THR A 273 18.70 -39.18 -4.13
N TYR A 274 17.74 -39.74 -3.41
CA TYR A 274 16.55 -40.39 -3.97
C TYR A 274 15.34 -39.49 -3.79
N THR A 275 14.78 -38.99 -4.89
CA THR A 275 13.50 -38.29 -4.92
C THR A 275 12.40 -39.29 -5.24
N ALA A 276 11.34 -39.31 -4.44
CA ALA A 276 10.08 -39.96 -4.77
C ALA A 276 9.18 -38.95 -5.49
N GLU A 277 8.90 -39.22 -6.76
CA GLU A 277 7.92 -38.49 -7.56
C GLU A 277 6.50 -38.96 -7.18
N MET A 278 5.61 -37.99 -7.00
CA MET A 278 4.25 -38.19 -6.51
C MET A 278 3.26 -37.57 -7.51
N ASP A 279 2.44 -38.40 -8.13
CA ASP A 279 1.29 -37.96 -8.93
C ASP A 279 0.34 -37.20 -8.00
N THR A 280 -0.13 -36.04 -8.44
CA THR A 280 -0.81 -35.06 -7.57
C THR A 280 -2.20 -34.73 -8.13
N GLU A 281 -3.24 -34.95 -7.33
CA GLU A 281 -4.60 -34.43 -7.62
C GLU A 281 -4.93 -33.25 -6.70
N TYR A 282 -5.68 -32.28 -7.22
CA TYR A 282 -6.30 -31.22 -6.43
C TYR A 282 -7.81 -31.21 -6.58
N ARG A 283 -8.49 -30.71 -5.54
CA ARG A 283 -9.93 -30.49 -5.51
C ARG A 283 -10.30 -29.14 -6.12
N ILE A 284 -11.37 -29.16 -6.91
CA ILE A 284 -11.95 -28.00 -7.59
C ILE A 284 -13.43 -27.93 -7.23
N THR A 285 -13.89 -26.80 -6.70
CA THR A 285 -15.32 -26.52 -6.51
C THR A 285 -15.78 -25.37 -7.41
N VAL A 286 -17.02 -25.43 -7.86
CA VAL A 286 -17.65 -24.42 -8.74
C VAL A 286 -19.07 -24.15 -8.26
N ASP A 287 -19.40 -22.89 -8.01
CA ASP A 287 -20.70 -22.44 -7.50
C ASP A 287 -21.30 -21.28 -8.34
N SER A 288 -22.52 -20.85 -7.99
CA SER A 288 -23.16 -19.66 -8.53
C SER A 288 -23.64 -18.69 -7.43
N SER A 289 -23.88 -17.43 -7.79
CA SER A 289 -24.38 -16.37 -6.91
C SER A 289 -25.40 -15.49 -7.65
N PRO A 290 -26.69 -15.46 -7.24
CA PRO A 290 -27.31 -16.32 -6.23
C PRO A 290 -27.17 -17.82 -6.53
N SER A 291 -27.04 -18.64 -5.48
CA SER A 291 -26.74 -20.08 -5.59
C SER A 291 -27.86 -20.96 -6.17
N GLU A 292 -28.99 -20.34 -6.53
CA GLU A 292 -30.12 -21.00 -7.19
C GLU A 292 -30.07 -20.85 -8.73
N VAL A 293 -29.09 -20.10 -9.26
CA VAL A 293 -29.04 -19.68 -10.67
C VAL A 293 -28.38 -20.72 -11.59
N ALA A 294 -27.37 -21.46 -11.13
CA ALA A 294 -26.71 -22.48 -11.95
C ALA A 294 -26.16 -23.67 -11.13
N GLU A 295 -25.94 -24.81 -11.80
CA GLU A 295 -25.45 -26.06 -11.19
C GLU A 295 -24.07 -25.90 -10.53
N VAL A 296 -23.90 -26.56 -9.39
CA VAL A 296 -22.65 -26.60 -8.62
C VAL A 296 -21.85 -27.88 -8.93
N ALA A 297 -20.52 -27.81 -8.85
CA ALA A 297 -19.62 -28.93 -9.08
C ALA A 297 -18.53 -29.04 -8.00
N ASP A 298 -18.15 -30.28 -7.65
CA ASP A 298 -17.05 -30.61 -6.74
C ASP A 298 -16.33 -31.84 -7.31
N PHE A 299 -15.09 -31.67 -7.77
CA PHE A 299 -14.34 -32.73 -8.45
C PHE A 299 -12.85 -32.69 -8.13
N TRP A 300 -12.16 -33.75 -8.52
CA TRP A 300 -10.71 -33.91 -8.38
C TRP A 300 -10.08 -34.00 -9.77
N THR A 301 -8.92 -33.37 -9.94
CA THR A 301 -8.23 -33.28 -11.22
C THR A 301 -6.71 -33.37 -11.05
N GLU A 302 -6.02 -33.87 -12.08
CA GLU A 302 -4.56 -33.98 -12.08
C GLU A 302 -3.91 -32.59 -12.16
N ARG A 303 -2.83 -32.40 -11.40
CA ARG A 303 -2.06 -31.15 -11.34
C ARG A 303 -1.55 -30.74 -12.73
N GLY A 304 -1.91 -29.53 -13.14
CA GLY A 304 -1.54 -28.96 -14.43
C GLY A 304 -2.52 -29.25 -15.57
N THR A 305 -3.74 -29.67 -15.24
CA THR A 305 -4.87 -29.71 -16.19
C THR A 305 -5.27 -28.28 -16.57
N GLU A 306 -5.44 -28.02 -17.87
CA GLU A 306 -6.08 -26.80 -18.39
C GLU A 306 -7.60 -27.01 -18.39
N TRP A 307 -8.38 -26.05 -17.88
CA TRP A 307 -9.84 -26.15 -17.79
C TRP A 307 -10.54 -24.85 -18.19
N LEU A 308 -11.66 -25.00 -18.91
CA LEU A 308 -12.53 -23.91 -19.34
C LEU A 308 -13.85 -23.94 -18.55
N PHE A 309 -14.12 -22.89 -17.79
CA PHE A 309 -15.37 -22.68 -17.08
C PHE A 309 -16.28 -21.76 -17.91
N ASP A 310 -17.49 -22.21 -18.22
CA ASP A 310 -18.44 -21.47 -19.05
C ASP A 310 -19.89 -21.64 -18.55
N PHE A 311 -20.52 -20.53 -18.17
CA PHE A 311 -21.96 -20.47 -17.94
C PHE A 311 -22.61 -19.77 -19.15
N SER A 312 -23.10 -20.60 -20.07
CA SER A 312 -23.44 -20.26 -21.45
C SER A 312 -24.91 -19.85 -21.67
N GLY A 313 -25.58 -19.31 -20.65
CA GLY A 313 -26.96 -18.81 -20.77
C GLY A 313 -27.33 -17.74 -19.74
N ASP A 314 -28.17 -16.80 -20.16
CA ASP A 314 -28.87 -15.87 -19.27
C ASP A 314 -30.05 -16.60 -18.61
N VAL A 315 -30.25 -16.40 -17.31
CA VAL A 315 -31.11 -17.27 -16.48
C VAL A 315 -32.33 -16.52 -15.98
N GLY A 316 -33.42 -16.58 -16.75
CA GLY A 316 -34.68 -15.92 -16.41
C GLY A 316 -34.52 -14.40 -16.42
N PRO A 317 -34.76 -13.67 -15.31
CA PRO A 317 -34.49 -12.25 -15.23
C PRO A 317 -33.02 -11.91 -14.94
N TYR A 318 -32.15 -12.90 -14.71
CA TYR A 318 -30.77 -12.71 -14.28
C TYR A 318 -29.74 -12.80 -15.42
N ASN A 319 -28.95 -11.75 -15.61
CA ASN A 319 -27.80 -11.72 -16.52
C ASN A 319 -26.50 -11.99 -15.74
N PHE A 320 -25.56 -12.78 -16.29
CA PHE A 320 -24.23 -12.96 -15.70
C PHE A 320 -23.43 -11.65 -15.69
N SER A 321 -22.67 -11.44 -14.60
CA SER A 321 -21.80 -10.29 -14.35
C SER A 321 -20.31 -10.65 -14.43
N HIS A 322 -19.78 -11.43 -13.49
CA HIS A 322 -18.34 -11.73 -13.33
C HIS A 322 -18.09 -13.07 -12.62
N TRP A 323 -16.82 -13.49 -12.57
CA TRP A 323 -16.34 -14.66 -11.83
C TRP A 323 -15.54 -14.28 -10.58
N TYR A 324 -15.73 -15.02 -9.49
CA TYR A 324 -14.72 -15.15 -8.43
C TYR A 324 -13.90 -16.42 -8.60
N VAL A 325 -12.61 -16.34 -8.28
CA VAL A 325 -11.70 -17.48 -8.12
C VAL A 325 -10.96 -17.34 -6.79
N ASN A 326 -11.08 -18.35 -5.92
CA ASN A 326 -10.51 -18.39 -4.56
C ASN A 326 -10.87 -17.15 -3.71
N GLY A 327 -12.07 -16.60 -3.92
CA GLY A 327 -12.54 -15.39 -3.26
C GLY A 327 -11.98 -14.07 -3.82
N GLN A 328 -11.40 -14.06 -5.02
CA GLN A 328 -10.95 -12.85 -5.74
C GLN A 328 -11.70 -12.69 -7.06
N ASP A 329 -12.16 -11.48 -7.40
CA ASP A 329 -12.80 -11.20 -8.68
C ASP A 329 -11.76 -11.30 -9.82
N VAL A 330 -12.05 -12.12 -10.84
CA VAL A 330 -11.21 -12.28 -12.04
C VAL A 330 -11.88 -11.72 -13.30
N GLY A 331 -12.97 -10.98 -13.13
CA GLY A 331 -13.69 -10.27 -14.17
C GLY A 331 -14.68 -11.12 -14.96
N SER A 332 -15.12 -10.58 -16.09
CA SER A 332 -16.27 -11.05 -16.86
C SER A 332 -15.92 -11.91 -18.09
N ALA A 333 -14.70 -12.48 -18.14
CA ALA A 333 -14.26 -13.31 -19.27
C ALA A 333 -15.11 -14.58 -19.42
N ARG A 334 -15.56 -14.90 -20.64
CA ARG A 334 -16.33 -16.12 -20.93
C ARG A 334 -15.83 -16.78 -22.23
N PRO A 335 -15.35 -18.04 -22.20
CA PRO A 335 -15.08 -18.85 -21.02
C PRO A 335 -13.97 -18.25 -20.13
N LEU A 336 -13.91 -18.67 -18.87
CA LEU A 336 -12.78 -18.47 -17.97
C LEU A 336 -11.82 -19.65 -18.11
N GLU A 337 -10.57 -19.39 -18.46
CA GLU A 337 -9.51 -20.39 -18.65
C GLU A 337 -8.55 -20.41 -17.45
N LEU A 338 -8.35 -21.58 -16.83
CA LEU A 338 -7.45 -21.74 -15.68
C LEU A 338 -6.52 -22.95 -15.86
N TYR A 339 -5.28 -22.80 -15.39
CA TYR A 339 -4.29 -23.87 -15.27
C TYR A 339 -4.26 -24.39 -13.83
N LEU A 340 -4.69 -25.64 -13.62
CA LEU A 340 -5.05 -26.17 -12.30
C LEU A 340 -3.82 -26.73 -11.55
N ASP A 341 -2.98 -25.82 -11.05
CA ASP A 341 -1.68 -26.07 -10.41
C ASP A 341 -1.73 -26.29 -8.88
N LYS A 342 -2.89 -26.02 -8.26
CA LYS A 342 -3.26 -26.05 -6.83
C LYS A 342 -4.78 -26.24 -6.68
N PRO A 343 -5.36 -26.31 -5.47
CA PRO A 343 -6.82 -26.34 -5.28
C PRO A 343 -7.51 -25.02 -5.63
N TYR A 344 -8.72 -25.09 -6.17
CA TYR A 344 -9.48 -23.91 -6.61
C TYR A 344 -10.96 -23.94 -6.17
N HIS A 345 -11.50 -22.76 -5.89
CA HIS A 345 -12.93 -22.49 -5.72
C HIS A 345 -13.35 -21.43 -6.73
N VAL A 346 -14.32 -21.72 -7.61
CA VAL A 346 -14.80 -20.82 -8.66
C VAL A 346 -16.26 -20.45 -8.39
N THR A 347 -16.68 -19.23 -8.67
CA THR A 347 -18.09 -18.82 -8.50
C THR A 347 -18.53 -17.84 -9.59
N ALA A 348 -19.69 -18.05 -10.19
CA ALA A 348 -20.27 -17.17 -11.22
C ALA A 348 -21.40 -16.28 -10.66
N VAL A 349 -21.39 -14.98 -10.95
CA VAL A 349 -22.29 -13.98 -10.35
C VAL A 349 -23.32 -13.45 -11.37
N PHE A 350 -24.58 -13.25 -10.98
CA PHE A 350 -25.69 -12.82 -11.86
C PHE A 350 -26.61 -11.74 -11.23
N ALA A 351 -27.32 -10.91 -12.03
CA ALA A 351 -28.15 -9.76 -11.56
C ALA A 351 -29.45 -9.49 -12.37
N GLU A 352 -30.49 -8.93 -11.71
CA GLU A 352 -31.92 -8.86 -12.15
C GLU A 352 -32.35 -7.56 -12.91
N GLN A 353 -33.55 -7.52 -13.53
CA GLN A 353 -34.07 -6.41 -14.36
C GLN A 353 -35.47 -5.86 -13.94
N GLN A 354 -35.83 -4.60 -14.29
CA GLN A 354 -37.13 -3.94 -13.97
C GLN A 354 -37.73 -3.04 -15.09
N LEU A 355 -39.00 -2.60 -14.95
CA LEU A 355 -39.82 -1.84 -15.92
C LEU A 355 -40.06 -0.35 -15.53
N GLN A 356 -40.27 0.53 -16.52
CA GLN A 356 -40.29 2.01 -16.36
C GLN A 356 -41.44 2.76 -17.10
N TYR A 357 -41.77 3.97 -16.61
CA TYR A 357 -42.74 4.96 -17.14
C TYR A 357 -42.25 6.41 -16.96
N THR A 358 -42.92 7.42 -17.54
CA THR A 358 -42.51 8.84 -17.48
C THR A 358 -43.46 9.78 -16.70
N LEU A 359 -42.89 10.78 -16.01
CA LEU A 359 -43.61 11.83 -15.29
C LEU A 359 -43.16 13.22 -15.76
N THR A 360 -44.09 14.08 -16.16
CA THR A 360 -43.82 15.46 -16.59
C THR A 360 -44.45 16.49 -15.66
N VAL A 361 -43.72 17.55 -15.33
CA VAL A 361 -44.20 18.70 -14.53
C VAL A 361 -43.85 20.02 -15.21
N THR A 362 -44.77 20.98 -15.24
CA THR A 362 -44.59 22.30 -15.90
C THR A 362 -45.33 23.43 -15.17
N THR A 363 -45.22 24.67 -15.64
CA THR A 363 -45.83 25.88 -15.05
C THR A 363 -46.51 26.79 -16.09
N SER A 364 -47.42 27.65 -15.64
CA SER A 364 -48.18 28.61 -16.47
C SER A 364 -48.52 29.87 -15.64
N PRO A 365 -48.53 31.10 -16.20
CA PRO A 365 -48.29 31.46 -17.61
C PRO A 365 -46.81 31.53 -17.99
N GLU A 366 -45.91 31.54 -17.02
CA GLU A 366 -44.46 31.59 -17.21
C GLU A 366 -43.88 30.17 -17.15
N THR A 367 -43.12 29.77 -18.19
CA THR A 367 -42.24 28.59 -18.17
C THR A 367 -40.82 29.00 -17.75
N GLY A 368 -39.96 28.03 -17.46
CA GLY A 368 -38.67 28.31 -16.84
C GLY A 368 -38.84 28.82 -15.40
N LEU A 369 -39.70 28.17 -14.63
CA LEU A 369 -39.86 28.34 -13.18
C LEU A 369 -39.38 27.07 -12.47
N ASN A 370 -38.88 27.23 -11.24
CA ASN A 370 -38.36 26.14 -10.42
C ASN A 370 -39.49 25.23 -9.93
N ILE A 371 -39.28 23.94 -10.12
CA ILE A 371 -40.17 22.83 -9.75
C ILE A 371 -39.34 21.71 -9.13
N SER A 372 -39.93 20.91 -8.25
CA SER A 372 -39.27 19.73 -7.68
C SER A 372 -40.00 18.46 -8.13
N ILE A 373 -39.24 17.40 -8.41
CA ILE A 373 -39.77 16.05 -8.66
C ILE A 373 -38.95 15.06 -7.83
N GLY A 374 -39.56 14.53 -6.77
CA GLY A 374 -38.92 13.61 -5.82
C GLY A 374 -37.99 14.29 -4.81
N GLY A 375 -38.02 15.63 -4.69
CA GLY A 375 -37.05 16.42 -3.93
C GLY A 375 -35.92 16.97 -4.80
N THR A 376 -35.68 16.40 -5.98
CA THR A 376 -34.73 16.95 -6.96
C THR A 376 -35.34 18.15 -7.66
N ASN A 377 -34.65 19.29 -7.63
CA ASN A 377 -35.09 20.52 -8.26
C ASN A 377 -34.75 20.57 -9.75
N TYR A 378 -35.65 21.14 -10.54
CA TYR A 378 -35.60 21.29 -11.98
C TYR A 378 -36.26 22.61 -12.40
N THR A 379 -36.15 22.96 -13.69
CA THR A 379 -36.90 24.07 -14.29
C THR A 379 -38.01 23.55 -15.20
N SER A 380 -39.15 24.24 -15.24
CA SER A 380 -40.32 23.84 -16.02
C SER A 380 -40.19 24.12 -17.53
N PRO A 381 -40.66 23.23 -18.42
CA PRO A 381 -41.12 21.86 -18.16
C PRO A 381 -39.97 20.87 -17.94
N LYS A 382 -40.17 19.88 -17.05
CA LYS A 382 -39.27 18.73 -16.88
C LYS A 382 -40.03 17.42 -17.02
N THR A 383 -39.46 16.46 -17.75
CA THR A 383 -39.87 15.05 -17.76
C THR A 383 -38.77 14.19 -17.11
N VAL A 384 -39.16 13.17 -16.34
CA VAL A 384 -38.28 12.13 -15.78
C VAL A 384 -38.84 10.74 -16.05
N THR A 385 -37.97 9.74 -16.14
CA THR A 385 -38.34 8.31 -16.25
C THR A 385 -38.12 7.63 -14.88
N LEU A 386 -39.08 6.80 -14.45
CA LEU A 386 -39.08 6.15 -13.12
C LEU A 386 -39.62 4.72 -13.24
N ASN A 387 -39.20 3.83 -12.33
CA ASN A 387 -39.69 2.45 -12.31
C ASN A 387 -41.20 2.40 -11.95
N SER A 388 -41.92 1.42 -12.50
CA SER A 388 -43.36 1.24 -12.23
C SER A 388 -43.66 1.11 -10.74
N GLY A 389 -44.72 1.78 -10.27
CA GLY A 389 -45.11 1.82 -8.86
C GLY A 389 -44.35 2.84 -8.00
N THR A 390 -43.33 3.52 -8.53
CA THR A 390 -42.57 4.55 -7.78
C THR A 390 -43.48 5.70 -7.37
N SER A 391 -43.43 6.09 -6.11
CA SER A 391 -44.07 7.32 -5.61
C SER A 391 -43.06 8.46 -5.47
N ARG A 392 -43.42 9.65 -5.96
CA ARG A 392 -42.61 10.88 -5.86
C ARG A 392 -43.48 12.07 -5.47
N ALA A 393 -42.93 12.98 -4.68
CA ALA A 393 -43.50 14.32 -4.52
C ALA A 393 -43.30 15.14 -5.81
N ILE A 394 -44.25 16.02 -6.14
CA ILE A 394 -44.08 17.12 -7.09
C ILE A 394 -44.36 18.44 -6.37
N GLU A 395 -43.57 19.46 -6.72
CA GLU A 395 -43.65 20.80 -6.13
C GLU A 395 -43.37 21.87 -7.19
N VAL A 396 -43.86 23.08 -6.96
CA VAL A 396 -43.38 24.32 -7.59
C VAL A 396 -42.94 25.27 -6.50
N THR A 397 -41.75 25.87 -6.62
CA THR A 397 -41.31 26.89 -5.65
C THR A 397 -42.30 28.07 -5.71
N SER A 398 -42.70 28.62 -4.57
CA SER A 398 -43.68 29.73 -4.57
C SER A 398 -43.56 30.61 -3.31
N PRO A 399 -43.45 31.95 -3.46
CA PRO A 399 -43.32 32.68 -4.72
C PRO A 399 -41.96 32.43 -5.41
N GLN A 400 -41.87 32.85 -6.67
CA GLN A 400 -40.61 32.99 -7.41
C GLN A 400 -40.55 34.38 -8.02
N GLU A 401 -39.42 35.06 -7.90
CA GLU A 401 -39.21 36.38 -8.50
C GLU A 401 -38.18 36.32 -9.64
N LYS A 402 -38.33 37.22 -10.62
CA LYS A 402 -37.39 37.44 -11.72
C LYS A 402 -37.21 38.94 -11.91
N ASP A 403 -36.01 39.37 -12.33
CA ASP A 403 -35.84 40.65 -13.01
C ASP A 403 -36.28 40.45 -14.47
N LYS A 404 -37.23 41.28 -14.94
CA LYS A 404 -37.67 41.34 -16.33
C LYS A 404 -37.67 42.77 -16.88
N SER A 405 -37.13 43.77 -16.18
CA SER A 405 -37.00 45.15 -16.68
C SER A 405 -35.94 45.99 -15.95
N ALA A 406 -35.08 46.66 -16.73
CA ALA A 406 -34.08 47.61 -16.24
C ALA A 406 -34.67 48.96 -15.74
N GLN A 407 -35.86 48.95 -15.15
CA GLN A 407 -36.59 50.11 -14.63
C GLN A 407 -36.62 50.15 -13.10
N VAL A 408 -36.55 48.99 -12.47
CA VAL A 408 -36.42 48.76 -11.03
C VAL A 408 -35.22 47.85 -10.84
N THR A 409 -34.29 48.19 -9.95
CA THR A 409 -33.08 47.39 -9.78
C THR A 409 -33.37 46.10 -9.02
N GLY A 410 -32.94 44.96 -9.56
CA GLY A 410 -33.15 43.63 -8.99
C GLY A 410 -34.47 42.98 -9.41
N THR A 411 -34.91 41.95 -8.68
CA THR A 411 -36.16 41.25 -9.00
C THR A 411 -37.34 42.22 -9.06
N ASP A 412 -38.17 42.12 -10.11
CA ASP A 412 -39.20 43.11 -10.40
C ASP A 412 -40.55 42.51 -10.85
N THR A 413 -40.57 41.21 -11.16
CA THR A 413 -41.74 40.43 -11.59
C THR A 413 -41.83 39.15 -10.76
N ARG A 414 -42.97 38.92 -10.09
CA ARG A 414 -43.18 37.81 -9.15
C ARG A 414 -44.30 36.88 -9.59
N PHE A 415 -44.07 35.57 -9.43
CA PHE A 415 -44.96 34.46 -9.74
C PHE A 415 -45.32 33.73 -8.45
N THR A 416 -46.61 33.65 -8.08
CA THR A 416 -47.08 32.93 -6.88
C THR A 416 -48.03 31.80 -7.28
N PHE A 417 -47.82 30.59 -6.78
CA PHE A 417 -48.67 29.42 -7.07
C PHE A 417 -50.12 29.62 -6.61
N ILE A 418 -51.04 29.00 -7.36
CA ILE A 418 -52.48 28.98 -7.12
C ILE A 418 -52.96 27.54 -6.92
N GLN A 419 -52.74 26.69 -7.94
CA GLN A 419 -53.21 25.30 -7.98
C GLN A 419 -52.48 24.50 -9.08
N TRP A 420 -52.56 23.18 -9.01
CA TRP A 420 -52.22 22.27 -10.10
C TRP A 420 -53.38 22.14 -11.11
N SER A 421 -53.08 21.69 -12.32
CA SER A 421 -54.04 21.54 -13.44
C SER A 421 -55.16 20.51 -13.23
N ASP A 422 -55.11 19.73 -12.16
CA ASP A 422 -56.19 18.87 -11.68
C ASP A 422 -56.95 19.50 -10.48
N THR A 423 -56.86 20.82 -10.32
CA THR A 423 -57.43 21.65 -9.23
C THR A 423 -56.91 21.38 -7.82
N ASN A 424 -55.83 20.61 -7.69
CA ASN A 424 -55.21 20.34 -6.39
C ASN A 424 -54.41 21.56 -5.90
N THR A 425 -54.62 22.00 -4.67
CA THR A 425 -53.93 23.16 -4.07
C THR A 425 -52.73 22.79 -3.18
N ASN A 426 -52.46 21.50 -2.97
CA ASN A 426 -51.34 21.06 -2.13
C ASN A 426 -50.01 21.15 -2.90
N ASN A 427 -49.02 21.76 -2.27
CA ASN A 427 -47.68 21.96 -2.82
C ASN A 427 -46.67 21.93 -1.66
N PRO A 428 -45.81 20.89 -1.56
CA PRO A 428 -45.72 19.69 -2.41
C PRO A 428 -46.93 18.75 -2.31
N ARG A 429 -47.00 17.79 -3.25
CA ARG A 429 -47.98 16.70 -3.26
C ARG A 429 -47.39 15.40 -3.82
N THR A 430 -47.82 14.24 -3.33
CA THR A 430 -47.30 12.93 -3.79
C THR A 430 -48.13 12.34 -4.94
N ILE A 431 -47.46 11.78 -5.94
CA ILE A 431 -47.99 11.06 -7.10
C ILE A 431 -47.35 9.65 -7.15
N THR A 432 -48.12 8.62 -7.52
CA THR A 432 -47.61 7.24 -7.74
C THR A 432 -47.71 6.87 -9.21
N LEU A 433 -46.58 6.51 -9.82
CA LEU A 433 -46.48 6.35 -11.28
C LEU A 433 -46.83 4.93 -11.74
N ASN A 434 -47.95 4.79 -12.44
CA ASN A 434 -48.45 3.53 -13.01
C ASN A 434 -48.71 3.60 -14.53
N SER A 435 -48.40 4.75 -15.13
CA SER A 435 -48.47 5.07 -16.56
C SER A 435 -47.65 6.33 -16.80
N ASP A 436 -47.54 6.78 -18.05
CA ASP A 436 -47.07 8.14 -18.32
C ASP A 436 -48.06 9.19 -17.74
N MET A 437 -47.54 10.30 -17.18
CA MET A 437 -48.34 11.34 -16.51
C MET A 437 -47.81 12.77 -16.74
N THR A 438 -48.67 13.79 -16.59
CA THR A 438 -48.29 15.21 -16.74
C THR A 438 -49.11 16.13 -15.81
N TYR A 439 -48.45 17.09 -15.17
CA TYR A 439 -49.07 18.11 -14.30
C TYR A 439 -48.55 19.52 -14.60
N THR A 440 -49.42 20.53 -14.57
CA THR A 440 -49.06 21.96 -14.70
C THR A 440 -49.40 22.71 -13.41
N ALA A 441 -48.52 23.57 -12.91
CA ALA A 441 -48.81 24.52 -11.85
C ALA A 441 -49.22 25.90 -12.41
N GLU A 442 -50.28 26.48 -11.86
CA GLU A 442 -50.83 27.77 -12.27
C GLU A 442 -50.38 28.89 -11.32
N MET A 443 -49.92 30.02 -11.88
CA MET A 443 -49.24 31.09 -11.14
C MET A 443 -49.88 32.48 -11.36
N LYS A 444 -50.04 33.25 -10.28
CA LYS A 444 -50.42 34.68 -10.24
C LYS A 444 -49.19 35.57 -10.52
N VAL A 445 -49.35 36.65 -11.28
CA VAL A 445 -48.25 37.61 -11.62
C VAL A 445 -48.39 38.96 -10.92
N GLU A 446 -47.30 39.45 -10.34
CA GLU A 446 -47.17 40.73 -9.64
C GLU A 446 -45.93 41.51 -10.11
N TYR A 447 -45.95 42.85 -10.03
CA TYR A 447 -44.86 43.75 -10.42
C TYR A 447 -44.43 44.67 -9.28
N LYS A 448 -43.14 44.99 -9.19
CA LYS A 448 -42.54 45.81 -8.13
C LYS A 448 -42.58 47.31 -8.46
N VAL A 449 -42.83 48.12 -7.45
CA VAL A 449 -42.70 49.58 -7.50
C VAL A 449 -41.70 50.04 -6.45
N THR A 450 -40.77 50.92 -6.83
CA THR A 450 -39.82 51.59 -5.95
C THR A 450 -40.08 53.10 -5.89
N THR A 451 -39.68 53.74 -4.80
CA THR A 451 -39.83 55.18 -4.59
C THR A 451 -38.57 55.76 -3.93
N ASP A 452 -38.16 56.98 -4.30
CA ASP A 452 -36.93 57.61 -3.75
C ASP A 452 -36.97 59.15 -3.77
N THR A 453 -36.02 59.81 -3.11
CA THR A 453 -35.83 61.26 -3.14
C THR A 453 -34.42 61.66 -3.55
N ASN A 454 -34.26 62.79 -4.25
CA ASN A 454 -32.96 63.22 -4.77
C ASN A 454 -32.67 64.70 -4.42
N PRO A 455 -31.66 65.02 -3.59
CA PRO A 455 -30.79 64.11 -2.85
C PRO A 455 -31.57 63.26 -1.83
N ALA A 456 -31.06 62.07 -1.49
CA ALA A 456 -31.71 61.09 -0.62
C ALA A 456 -32.06 61.63 0.77
N GLY A 457 -33.01 60.96 1.46
CA GLY A 457 -33.39 61.23 2.85
C GLY A 457 -34.81 61.79 3.05
N GLY A 458 -35.78 61.34 2.27
CA GLY A 458 -37.22 61.49 2.54
C GLY A 458 -38.01 60.32 1.95
N THR A 459 -39.05 59.86 2.65
CA THR A 459 -39.83 58.68 2.25
C THR A 459 -41.08 59.06 1.48
N ILE A 460 -41.35 58.36 0.37
CA ILE A 460 -42.61 58.44 -0.39
C ILE A 460 -43.38 57.15 -0.16
N GLU A 461 -44.64 57.25 0.27
CA GLU A 461 -45.52 56.08 0.38
C GLU A 461 -45.90 55.52 -0.99
N GLY A 462 -45.87 54.19 -1.13
CA GLY A 462 -46.41 53.48 -2.29
C GLY A 462 -45.45 52.50 -2.98
N ALA A 463 -44.19 52.40 -2.56
CA ALA A 463 -43.33 51.28 -2.95
C ALA A 463 -43.94 49.93 -2.51
N GLY A 464 -43.60 48.85 -3.22
CA GLY A 464 -44.08 47.49 -2.93
C GLY A 464 -44.48 46.71 -4.18
N TRP A 465 -44.98 45.49 -3.97
CA TRP A 465 -45.48 44.60 -5.01
C TRP A 465 -46.97 44.81 -5.28
N TYR A 466 -47.36 44.85 -6.56
CA TYR A 466 -48.74 45.04 -6.99
C TYR A 466 -49.15 43.98 -8.02
N ILE A 467 -50.37 43.48 -7.94
CA ILE A 467 -50.94 42.60 -8.99
C ILE A 467 -50.99 43.38 -10.31
N ALA A 468 -50.58 42.72 -11.41
CA ALA A 468 -50.45 43.34 -12.72
C ALA A 468 -51.75 44.05 -13.15
N GLY A 469 -51.67 45.37 -13.35
CA GLY A 469 -52.81 46.23 -13.72
C GLY A 469 -53.41 47.05 -12.57
N THR A 470 -52.82 47.04 -11.36
CA THR A 470 -53.27 47.87 -10.24
C THR A 470 -52.98 49.37 -10.46
N VAL A 471 -53.84 50.28 -9.97
CA VAL A 471 -53.66 51.74 -10.06
C VAL A 471 -53.44 52.34 -8.67
N LYS A 472 -52.47 53.25 -8.53
CA LYS A 472 -51.98 53.79 -7.24
C LYS A 472 -51.65 55.30 -7.34
N ASN A 473 -51.76 56.02 -6.23
CA ASN A 473 -51.33 57.42 -6.09
C ASN A 473 -50.10 57.54 -5.15
N PHE A 474 -49.26 58.56 -5.39
CA PHE A 474 -48.00 58.83 -4.67
C PHE A 474 -47.91 60.30 -4.25
N THR A 475 -47.33 60.59 -3.07
CA THR A 475 -47.24 61.94 -2.48
C THR A 475 -45.81 62.24 -2.02
N ALA A 476 -45.27 63.43 -2.32
CA ALA A 476 -43.89 63.79 -1.97
C ALA A 476 -43.77 64.38 -0.55
N PRO A 477 -42.77 63.97 0.25
CA PRO A 477 -42.61 64.37 1.66
C PRO A 477 -42.12 65.81 1.87
N THR A 478 -42.30 66.32 3.09
CA THR A 478 -41.68 67.57 3.56
C THR A 478 -40.35 67.27 4.27
N ARG A 479 -39.33 68.13 4.10
CA ARG A 479 -37.98 67.90 4.63
C ARG A 479 -37.37 69.18 5.22
N ALA A 480 -36.68 69.10 6.34
CA ALA A 480 -36.07 70.26 7.00
C ALA A 480 -34.70 70.59 6.38
N GLY A 481 -34.47 71.84 5.97
CA GLY A 481 -33.28 72.30 5.22
C GLY A 481 -33.37 72.11 3.69
N TYR A 482 -34.45 71.50 3.20
CA TYR A 482 -34.60 70.97 1.84
C TYR A 482 -35.98 71.40 1.28
N THR A 483 -36.14 71.61 -0.04
CA THR A 483 -37.44 72.05 -0.64
C THR A 483 -37.80 71.25 -1.89
N PHE A 484 -39.04 70.73 -1.98
CA PHE A 484 -39.51 69.91 -3.10
C PHE A 484 -39.54 70.66 -4.44
N SER A 485 -39.32 69.94 -5.55
CA SER A 485 -39.35 70.46 -6.92
C SER A 485 -40.35 69.77 -7.85
N HIS A 486 -40.17 68.49 -8.15
CA HIS A 486 -40.97 67.75 -9.15
C HIS A 486 -40.81 66.22 -9.03
N TRP A 487 -41.62 65.48 -9.79
CA TRP A 487 -41.59 64.02 -9.92
C TRP A 487 -40.86 63.53 -11.17
N VAL A 488 -40.20 62.38 -11.03
CA VAL A 488 -39.64 61.58 -12.13
C VAL A 488 -40.14 60.13 -12.00
N ILE A 489 -40.64 59.53 -13.07
CA ILE A 489 -41.05 58.10 -13.09
C ILE A 489 -40.33 57.40 -14.24
N ASN A 490 -39.63 56.30 -13.96
CA ASN A 490 -38.90 55.52 -14.96
C ASN A 490 -37.94 56.41 -15.81
N GLY A 491 -37.30 57.39 -15.17
CA GLY A 491 -36.42 58.38 -15.82
C GLY A 491 -37.14 59.52 -16.56
N ALA A 492 -38.46 59.48 -16.74
CA ALA A 492 -39.24 60.55 -17.36
C ALA A 492 -39.76 61.55 -16.32
N ASN A 493 -39.58 62.85 -16.56
CA ASN A 493 -40.17 63.90 -15.70
C ASN A 493 -41.70 63.94 -15.89
N MET A 494 -42.44 63.88 -14.79
CA MET A 494 -43.90 63.79 -14.77
C MET A 494 -44.60 65.07 -14.26
N GLY A 495 -43.83 66.14 -13.99
CA GLY A 495 -44.32 67.42 -13.50
C GLY A 495 -44.25 67.62 -11.99
N ASP A 496 -44.75 68.77 -11.54
CA ASP A 496 -44.77 69.25 -10.15
C ASP A 496 -46.07 68.90 -9.38
N ALA A 497 -47.06 68.31 -10.06
CA ALA A 497 -48.32 67.89 -9.48
C ALA A 497 -48.13 66.85 -8.36
N ASN A 498 -48.48 67.23 -7.13
CA ASN A 498 -48.33 66.40 -5.93
C ASN A 498 -49.69 66.35 -5.20
N PRO A 499 -50.35 65.17 -5.05
CA PRO A 499 -49.93 63.83 -5.46
C PRO A 499 -50.08 63.52 -6.97
N ILE A 500 -49.51 62.39 -7.41
CA ILE A 500 -49.53 61.87 -8.79
C ILE A 500 -50.13 60.43 -8.87
N THR A 501 -50.78 60.08 -10.00
CA THR A 501 -51.42 58.77 -10.26
C THR A 501 -50.62 57.91 -11.25
N VAL A 502 -50.51 56.60 -10.99
CA VAL A 502 -49.73 55.62 -11.79
C VAL A 502 -50.50 54.30 -11.97
N ASN A 503 -50.36 53.67 -13.14
CA ASN A 503 -50.87 52.31 -13.42
C ASN A 503 -49.71 51.30 -13.48
N VAL A 504 -49.75 50.27 -12.63
CA VAL A 504 -48.71 49.24 -12.47
C VAL A 504 -48.97 48.06 -13.40
N ASN A 505 -48.89 48.34 -14.71
CA ASN A 505 -48.90 47.34 -15.79
C ASN A 505 -47.51 46.78 -16.14
N SER A 506 -46.48 47.33 -15.49
CA SER A 506 -45.07 46.90 -15.49
C SER A 506 -44.44 47.42 -14.20
N PRO A 507 -43.21 47.02 -13.87
CA PRO A 507 -42.43 47.59 -12.77
C PRO A 507 -42.19 49.10 -12.95
N LYS A 508 -42.15 49.85 -11.84
CA LYS A 508 -42.04 51.33 -11.81
C LYS A 508 -41.04 51.84 -10.76
N ASN A 509 -40.38 52.95 -11.02
CA ASN A 509 -39.51 53.67 -10.08
C ASN A 509 -39.93 55.16 -10.05
N VAL A 510 -40.21 55.73 -8.87
CA VAL A 510 -40.94 57.00 -8.67
C VAL A 510 -40.19 57.95 -7.71
N ILE A 511 -39.62 59.05 -8.21
CA ILE A 511 -38.60 59.87 -7.51
C ILE A 511 -39.03 61.34 -7.35
N ALA A 512 -38.69 61.99 -6.21
CA ALA A 512 -38.98 63.41 -5.91
C ALA A 512 -37.74 64.25 -5.51
N HIS A 513 -37.59 65.51 -5.96
CA HIS A 513 -36.31 66.26 -5.91
C HIS A 513 -36.19 67.47 -4.91
N TYR A 514 -34.98 67.74 -4.34
CA TYR A 514 -34.60 68.70 -3.25
C TYR A 514 -33.11 69.24 -3.31
N ASN A 515 -32.44 69.71 -2.22
CA ASN A 515 -31.01 70.24 -2.14
C ASN A 515 -30.32 70.09 -0.73
N ALA A 516 -28.97 70.03 -0.55
CA ALA A 516 -28.25 69.50 0.68
C ALA A 516 -26.98 70.26 1.26
N GLU A 517 -26.41 69.82 2.42
CA GLU A 517 -25.29 70.44 3.23
C GLU A 517 -24.11 69.48 3.73
N THR A 518 -23.34 69.78 4.83
CA THR A 518 -21.97 69.22 5.21
C THR A 518 -21.71 69.08 6.77
N THR A 519 -20.58 68.70 7.45
CA THR A 519 -19.10 68.48 7.18
C THR A 519 -18.38 67.35 8.07
N THR A 520 -17.14 67.51 8.66
CA THR A 520 -16.25 66.45 9.33
C THR A 520 -15.08 67.07 10.19
N LYS A 521 -14.03 66.49 10.89
CA LYS A 521 -13.34 65.15 11.15
C LYS A 521 -12.37 65.18 12.42
N ASN A 522 -11.63 64.09 12.77
CA ASN A 522 -10.65 63.85 13.90
C ASN A 522 -9.24 63.25 13.45
N ILE A 523 -8.41 62.57 14.31
CA ILE A 523 -6.93 62.16 14.14
C ILE A 523 -6.62 60.62 14.40
N PHE A 524 -5.41 60.04 14.07
CA PHE A 524 -5.08 58.56 13.92
C PHE A 524 -3.59 58.06 14.22
N GLY A 525 -3.30 56.71 14.30
CA GLY A 525 -1.94 56.05 14.36
C GLY A 525 -1.82 54.54 14.84
N THR A 526 -0.82 53.71 14.40
CA THR A 526 -0.79 52.18 14.32
C THR A 526 0.28 51.33 15.12
N VAL A 527 0.17 49.96 15.15
CA VAL A 527 0.96 48.92 15.94
C VAL A 527 1.11 47.54 15.21
N THR A 528 1.96 46.58 15.70
CA THR A 528 2.44 45.34 15.02
C THR A 528 2.77 44.12 15.98
N PRO A 529 2.14 42.92 15.89
CA PRO A 529 2.45 41.69 16.70
C PRO A 529 3.65 40.80 16.25
N TYR A 530 3.77 39.56 16.80
CA TYR A 530 4.90 38.63 16.57
C TYR A 530 4.53 37.27 15.94
N THR A 531 5.20 36.95 14.83
CA THR A 531 5.50 35.58 14.36
C THR A 531 7.01 35.47 14.09
N GLY A 532 7.54 34.24 13.97
CA GLY A 532 8.98 34.00 14.02
C GLY A 532 9.79 34.46 12.79
N ASN A 533 10.83 35.26 13.01
CA ASN A 533 11.97 35.54 12.12
C ASN A 533 11.68 35.89 10.64
N ILE A 534 11.30 37.15 10.38
CA ILE A 534 11.29 37.73 9.02
C ILE A 534 12.73 38.05 8.55
N LYS A 535 13.05 37.73 7.28
CA LYS A 535 14.15 38.38 6.53
C LYS A 535 13.62 39.63 5.84
N THR A 536 14.19 40.79 6.13
CA THR A 536 13.79 42.06 5.50
C THR A 536 14.30 42.17 4.05
N ALA A 537 13.40 42.52 3.13
CA ALA A 537 13.72 43.08 1.81
C ALA A 537 12.76 44.25 1.53
N ASP A 538 13.27 45.37 1.01
CA ASP A 538 12.47 46.58 0.79
C ASP A 538 11.46 46.43 -0.36
N LEU A 539 10.19 46.76 -0.11
CA LEU A 539 9.13 46.84 -1.13
C LEU A 539 8.52 48.25 -1.17
N ASN A 540 9.08 49.12 -2.01
CA ASN A 540 8.48 50.41 -2.37
C ASN A 540 7.68 50.28 -3.68
N GLU A 541 6.57 49.53 -3.67
CA GLU A 541 5.52 49.63 -4.70
C GLU A 541 4.23 48.94 -4.20
N MET A 542 3.21 49.74 -3.84
CA MET A 542 1.85 49.26 -3.55
C MET A 542 0.94 49.57 -4.73
N GLU A 543 0.34 48.55 -5.36
CA GLU A 543 -0.81 48.72 -6.24
C GLU A 543 -2.06 48.16 -5.53
N ILE A 544 -2.90 49.06 -5.01
CA ILE A 544 -4.02 48.71 -4.13
C ILE A 544 -5.24 48.26 -4.95
N LEU A 545 -5.53 46.96 -4.93
CA LEU A 545 -6.80 46.40 -5.41
C LEU A 545 -7.85 46.40 -4.29
N SER A 546 -8.45 47.56 -4.03
CA SER A 546 -9.50 47.71 -3.02
C SER A 546 -10.89 47.30 -3.55
N ASN A 547 -11.23 46.00 -3.48
CA ASN A 547 -12.62 45.56 -3.60
C ASN A 547 -13.34 45.71 -2.26
N THR A 548 -14.34 46.60 -2.19
CA THR A 548 -15.06 46.94 -0.94
C THR A 548 -16.44 46.26 -0.89
N GLU A 549 -16.64 45.19 -1.66
CA GLU A 549 -17.93 44.50 -1.83
C GLU A 549 -17.86 43.08 -1.27
N ILE A 550 -18.08 42.96 0.04
CA ILE A 550 -18.36 41.67 0.73
C ILE A 550 -19.54 41.90 1.68
N ARG A 551 -20.40 40.89 1.83
CA ARG A 551 -21.63 40.79 2.66
C ARG A 551 -22.87 41.51 2.11
N THR A 552 -23.78 40.72 1.52
CA THR A 552 -25.22 41.07 1.41
C THR A 552 -26.08 39.83 1.64
N THR A 553 -26.94 39.84 2.66
CA THR A 553 -28.09 38.91 2.77
C THR A 553 -29.38 39.69 2.63
N ASN A 554 -30.11 39.42 1.56
CA ASN A 554 -31.48 39.88 1.35
C ASN A 554 -32.44 38.67 1.48
N ASP A 555 -33.74 38.95 1.52
CA ASP A 555 -34.84 37.96 1.43
C ASP A 555 -35.05 37.01 2.63
N LYS A 556 -34.82 37.48 3.87
CA LYS A 556 -35.28 36.82 5.10
C LYS A 556 -36.05 37.84 5.99
N PRO A 557 -37.27 37.54 6.52
CA PRO A 557 -38.19 38.55 7.09
C PRO A 557 -37.76 39.12 8.47
N GLU A 558 -38.19 40.35 8.79
CA GLU A 558 -37.76 41.07 10.01
C GLU A 558 -38.52 40.68 11.31
N TYR A 559 -39.72 40.10 11.19
CA TYR A 559 -40.54 39.64 12.31
C TYR A 559 -41.60 38.60 11.90
N ILE A 560 -42.12 37.85 12.87
CA ILE A 560 -43.27 36.94 12.70
C ILE A 560 -44.56 37.76 12.62
N GLU A 561 -45.34 37.55 11.56
CA GLU A 561 -46.55 38.33 11.29
C GLU A 561 -47.68 38.02 12.29
N ASN A 562 -48.41 39.06 12.71
CA ASN A 562 -49.49 39.02 13.71
C ASN A 562 -49.06 38.60 15.13
N GLU A 563 -47.76 38.45 15.40
CA GLU A 563 -47.22 38.18 16.75
C GLU A 563 -46.58 39.42 17.38
N TYR A 564 -46.97 39.69 18.62
CA TYR A 564 -46.55 40.87 19.37
C TYR A 564 -46.18 40.53 20.81
N LEU A 565 -45.11 41.17 21.29
CA LEU A 565 -44.72 41.17 22.69
C LEU A 565 -45.25 42.46 23.34
N LEU A 566 -46.26 42.35 24.18
CA LEU A 566 -46.86 43.48 24.91
C LEU A 566 -46.19 43.59 26.28
N LYS A 567 -45.37 44.61 26.53
CA LYS A 567 -44.89 44.90 27.89
C LYS A 567 -46.06 45.41 28.73
N VAL A 568 -46.25 44.86 29.92
CA VAL A 568 -47.38 45.18 30.80
C VAL A 568 -46.93 45.49 32.22
N GLU A 569 -47.70 46.29 32.95
CA GLU A 569 -47.50 46.46 34.40
C GLU A 569 -48.10 45.29 35.19
N SER A 570 -49.23 44.76 34.69
CA SER A 570 -50.04 43.70 35.32
C SER A 570 -50.72 42.84 34.25
N PHE A 571 -50.36 41.55 34.18
CA PHE A 571 -50.98 40.57 33.27
C PHE A 571 -52.51 40.54 33.37
N LYS A 572 -53.03 40.58 34.61
CA LYS A 572 -54.46 40.52 34.89
C LYS A 572 -55.24 41.73 34.36
N GLU A 573 -54.61 42.90 34.29
CA GLU A 573 -55.25 44.12 33.81
C GLU A 573 -55.24 44.17 32.29
N ALA A 574 -54.08 43.89 31.68
CA ALA A 574 -53.92 43.79 30.23
C ALA A 574 -54.84 42.72 29.62
N GLU A 575 -54.80 41.48 30.09
CA GLU A 575 -55.69 40.41 29.60
C GLU A 575 -57.17 40.70 29.84
N GLY A 576 -57.51 41.36 30.96
CA GLY A 576 -58.87 41.79 31.24
C GLY A 576 -59.40 42.75 30.17
N SER A 577 -58.54 43.63 29.65
CA SER A 577 -58.88 44.59 28.60
C SER A 577 -59.09 43.96 27.22
N PHE A 578 -58.49 42.79 26.93
CA PHE A 578 -58.61 42.11 25.62
C PHE A 578 -60.08 41.81 25.25
N SER A 579 -60.90 41.48 26.25
CA SER A 579 -62.34 41.18 26.07
C SER A 579 -63.26 42.41 26.12
N ALA A 580 -62.72 43.58 26.51
CA ALA A 580 -63.47 44.82 26.69
C ALA A 580 -63.23 45.83 25.55
N ALA A 581 -62.13 45.70 24.82
CA ALA A 581 -61.81 46.51 23.65
C ALA A 581 -62.57 46.02 22.40
N SER A 582 -62.94 46.94 21.51
CA SER A 582 -63.66 46.63 20.26
C SER A 582 -62.72 46.19 19.13
N LEU A 583 -61.82 45.25 19.43
CA LEU A 583 -60.69 44.84 18.58
C LEU A 583 -60.91 43.44 17.96
N PRO A 584 -60.09 43.05 16.96
CA PRO A 584 -59.91 41.65 16.60
C PRO A 584 -59.54 40.77 17.79
N GLU A 585 -59.81 39.46 17.70
CA GLU A 585 -59.54 38.51 18.78
C GLU A 585 -58.04 38.49 19.13
N ILE A 586 -57.73 38.55 20.43
CA ILE A 586 -56.36 38.55 20.95
C ILE A 586 -56.09 37.21 21.63
N GLN A 587 -55.38 36.33 20.93
CA GLN A 587 -54.96 35.05 21.47
C GLN A 587 -53.68 35.25 22.29
N LEU A 588 -53.73 34.97 23.60
CA LEU A 588 -52.52 34.84 24.40
C LEU A 588 -51.77 33.56 24.00
N ILE A 589 -50.50 33.70 23.59
CA ILE A 589 -49.58 32.58 23.39
C ILE A 589 -48.89 32.25 24.73
N ASP A 590 -48.24 33.23 25.36
CA ASP A 590 -47.41 33.00 26.55
C ASP A 590 -47.27 34.24 27.45
N ARG A 591 -46.86 34.03 28.71
CA ARG A 591 -46.49 35.08 29.67
C ARG A 591 -45.01 34.98 30.02
N ILE A 592 -44.24 35.97 29.57
CA ILE A 592 -42.81 36.07 29.87
C ILE A 592 -42.66 37.02 31.07
N GLU A 593 -42.17 36.49 32.20
CA GLU A 593 -41.86 37.27 33.41
C GLU A 593 -40.47 36.87 33.92
N ASP A 594 -39.65 37.87 34.26
CA ASP A 594 -38.35 37.64 34.90
C ASP A 594 -38.50 37.39 36.42
N TYR A 595 -37.44 36.86 37.04
CA TYR A 595 -37.45 36.48 38.47
C TYR A 595 -37.74 37.64 39.45
N TYR A 596 -37.51 38.89 39.06
CA TYR A 596 -37.74 40.09 39.88
C TYR A 596 -39.01 40.86 39.49
N SER A 597 -39.80 40.37 38.53
CA SER A 597 -41.06 40.97 38.07
C SER A 597 -40.93 42.38 37.44
N GLU A 598 -39.75 42.76 36.93
CA GLU A 598 -39.47 44.05 36.28
C GLU A 598 -39.72 44.02 34.75
N LEU A 599 -39.63 42.83 34.14
CA LEU A 599 -39.87 42.56 32.72
C LEU A 599 -41.04 41.59 32.57
N LYS A 600 -42.26 42.13 32.53
CA LYS A 600 -43.49 41.38 32.23
C LYS A 600 -43.94 41.65 30.81
N TYR A 601 -44.05 40.59 29.99
CA TYR A 601 -44.52 40.65 28.61
C TYR A 601 -45.58 39.58 28.35
N LEU A 602 -46.67 39.97 27.69
CA LEU A 602 -47.62 39.03 27.09
C LEU A 602 -47.21 38.80 25.63
N HIS A 603 -46.87 37.57 25.27
CA HIS A 603 -46.74 37.19 23.86
C HIS A 603 -48.15 36.87 23.34
N VAL A 604 -48.65 37.67 22.40
CA VAL A 604 -50.00 37.50 21.83
C VAL A 604 -49.95 37.36 20.31
N ARG A 605 -50.92 36.63 19.77
CA ARG A 605 -51.22 36.61 18.33
C ARG A 605 -52.57 37.26 18.06
N THR A 606 -52.61 38.22 17.14
CA THR A 606 -53.82 38.96 16.77
C THR A 606 -53.60 39.76 15.49
N THR A 607 -54.68 40.03 14.76
CA THR A 607 -54.69 40.96 13.62
C THR A 607 -54.94 42.42 14.04
N ALA A 608 -55.10 42.71 15.33
CA ALA A 608 -55.07 44.07 15.86
C ALA A 608 -53.70 44.72 15.59
N SER A 609 -53.70 46.02 15.29
CA SER A 609 -52.48 46.79 15.08
C SER A 609 -51.76 47.09 16.40
N GLU A 610 -50.46 47.38 16.34
CA GLU A 610 -49.70 47.78 17.53
C GLU A 610 -50.28 49.00 18.25
N GLU A 611 -50.93 49.92 17.53
CA GLU A 611 -51.53 51.12 18.13
C GLU A 611 -52.81 50.78 18.90
N GLU A 612 -53.64 49.89 18.36
CA GLU A 612 -54.78 49.31 19.08
C GLU A 612 -54.33 48.52 20.32
N LEU A 613 -53.21 47.79 20.23
CA LEU A 613 -52.64 47.03 21.34
C LEU A 613 -51.95 47.92 22.39
N ARG A 614 -51.37 49.06 22.00
CA ARG A 614 -50.89 50.12 22.93
C ARG A 614 -52.06 50.84 23.60
N GLY A 615 -53.27 50.81 23.02
CA GLY A 615 -54.50 51.34 23.61
C GLY A 615 -55.13 50.45 24.69
N LEU A 616 -54.61 49.24 24.92
CA LEU A 616 -55.11 48.31 25.93
C LEU A 616 -54.67 48.71 27.35
N GLN A 617 -55.61 48.69 28.29
CA GLN A 617 -55.36 49.12 29.67
C GLN A 617 -54.35 48.18 30.36
N GLY A 618 -53.22 48.73 30.81
CA GLY A 618 -52.14 47.98 31.46
C GLY A 618 -51.00 47.54 30.51
N VAL A 619 -51.12 47.79 29.20
CA VAL A 619 -50.01 47.69 28.23
C VAL A 619 -49.23 49.00 28.22
N VAL A 620 -47.90 48.94 28.38
CA VAL A 620 -47.00 50.10 28.40
C VAL A 620 -46.06 50.17 27.19
N GLN A 621 -45.83 49.05 26.51
CA GLN A 621 -45.08 49.00 25.25
C GLN A 621 -45.56 47.82 24.41
N VAL A 622 -45.48 47.96 23.09
CA VAL A 622 -45.67 46.86 22.14
C VAL A 622 -44.44 46.79 21.23
N SER A 623 -44.09 45.59 20.79
CA SER A 623 -43.13 45.32 19.71
C SER A 623 -43.55 44.06 18.94
N ARG A 624 -43.16 43.95 17.67
CA ARG A 624 -43.33 42.71 16.89
C ARG A 624 -42.35 41.64 17.35
N ASN A 625 -42.64 40.38 17.06
CA ASN A 625 -41.76 39.25 17.39
C ASN A 625 -40.65 39.11 16.31
N SER A 626 -39.53 39.82 16.48
CA SER A 626 -38.46 39.94 15.45
C SER A 626 -37.64 38.66 15.19
N THR A 627 -37.10 38.54 13.98
CA THR A 627 -36.37 37.37 13.47
C THR A 627 -34.97 37.69 12.94
N PHE A 628 -34.04 36.72 13.04
CA PHE A 628 -32.58 36.90 12.83
C PHE A 628 -31.97 35.71 12.07
N TYR A 629 -30.85 35.92 11.33
CA TYR A 629 -30.31 34.96 10.36
C TYR A 629 -28.80 35.02 10.15
N ALA A 630 -28.23 33.95 9.57
CA ALA A 630 -26.83 33.85 9.12
C ALA A 630 -26.60 34.32 7.66
N LEU A 631 -25.32 34.61 7.37
CA LEU A 631 -24.71 34.92 6.06
C LEU A 631 -24.17 33.62 5.41
N GLU A 632 -24.00 33.60 4.08
CA GLU A 632 -23.46 32.45 3.31
C GLU A 632 -22.40 32.92 2.27
N THR A 633 -21.36 32.10 2.02
CA THR A 633 -20.10 32.54 1.37
C THR A 633 -19.75 31.70 0.11
N THR A 634 -20.42 31.97 -1.02
CA THR A 634 -20.18 31.26 -2.30
C THR A 634 -19.16 31.98 -3.20
N PRO A 635 -18.13 31.29 -3.76
CA PRO A 635 -17.18 31.86 -4.73
C PRO A 635 -17.77 32.26 -6.09
N ASN A 636 -17.09 33.17 -6.79
CA ASN A 636 -17.46 33.67 -8.13
C ASN A 636 -16.63 33.08 -9.29
N ASP A 637 -15.76 32.10 -9.01
CA ASP A 637 -14.72 31.63 -9.94
C ASP A 637 -15.28 30.85 -11.15
N THR A 638 -14.66 31.05 -12.32
CA THR A 638 -15.23 30.69 -13.63
C THR A 638 -15.53 29.20 -13.79
N TYR A 639 -14.76 28.35 -13.13
CA TYR A 639 -14.87 26.89 -13.18
C TYR A 639 -15.26 26.26 -11.83
N TYR A 640 -15.69 27.06 -10.84
CA TYR A 640 -16.14 26.55 -9.54
C TYR A 640 -17.26 25.49 -9.69
N SER A 641 -18.16 25.68 -10.67
CA SER A 641 -19.22 24.70 -10.98
C SER A 641 -18.75 23.37 -11.58
N LEU A 642 -17.45 23.18 -11.80
CA LEU A 642 -16.83 21.90 -12.17
C LEU A 642 -16.22 21.16 -10.96
N GLN A 643 -16.14 21.82 -9.80
CA GLN A 643 -15.51 21.30 -8.58
C GLN A 643 -16.55 20.59 -7.68
N TRP A 644 -17.17 19.52 -8.21
CA TRP A 644 -18.16 18.66 -7.53
C TRP A 644 -17.70 18.18 -6.14
N ASN A 645 -16.38 18.04 -5.99
CA ASN A 645 -15.67 17.68 -4.78
C ASN A 645 -15.90 18.62 -3.59
N TYR A 646 -16.26 19.90 -3.80
CA TYR A 646 -16.40 20.86 -2.70
C TYR A 646 -17.77 20.80 -1.98
N PRO A 647 -18.93 20.80 -2.66
CA PRO A 647 -20.21 20.51 -2.01
C PRO A 647 -20.22 19.17 -1.27
N LEU A 648 -19.53 18.15 -1.79
CA LEU A 648 -19.51 16.81 -1.20
C LEU A 648 -18.87 16.77 0.21
N ILE A 649 -17.88 17.61 0.49
CA ILE A 649 -17.23 17.70 1.81
C ILE A 649 -17.79 18.87 2.64
N ASN A 650 -18.98 19.38 2.32
CA ASN A 650 -19.65 20.53 2.95
C ASN A 650 -18.82 21.83 3.00
N LEU A 651 -17.76 21.94 2.18
CA LEU A 651 -16.84 23.07 2.15
C LEU A 651 -17.49 24.45 1.93
N PRO A 652 -18.55 24.62 1.10
CA PRO A 652 -19.15 25.93 0.90
C PRO A 652 -19.71 26.57 2.18
N ARG A 653 -20.07 25.76 3.18
CA ARG A 653 -20.52 26.21 4.51
C ARG A 653 -19.36 26.33 5.51
N ALA A 654 -18.32 25.52 5.35
CA ALA A 654 -17.08 25.67 6.12
C ALA A 654 -16.48 27.08 5.96
N TRP A 655 -16.61 27.67 4.77
CA TRP A 655 -16.21 29.06 4.49
C TRP A 655 -16.98 30.14 5.26
N ASP A 656 -18.16 29.83 5.81
CA ASP A 656 -18.92 30.75 6.68
C ASP A 656 -18.30 30.86 8.08
N TYR A 657 -17.49 29.87 8.49
CA TYR A 657 -16.66 29.92 9.70
C TYR A 657 -15.31 30.58 9.42
N THR A 658 -14.60 30.13 8.36
CA THR A 658 -13.33 30.72 7.92
C THR A 658 -12.96 30.30 6.50
N VAL A 659 -12.32 31.21 5.76
CA VAL A 659 -11.68 30.93 4.46
C VAL A 659 -10.20 30.56 4.59
N GLY A 660 -9.70 30.48 5.82
CA GLY A 660 -8.29 30.30 6.20
C GLY A 660 -7.68 31.57 6.82
N SER A 661 -6.40 31.50 7.16
CA SER A 661 -5.57 32.65 7.52
C SER A 661 -4.15 32.50 6.96
N ARG A 662 -3.58 33.57 6.38
CA ARG A 662 -2.17 33.61 5.94
C ARG A 662 -1.14 33.30 7.04
N SER A 663 -1.52 33.35 8.31
CA SER A 663 -0.69 32.89 9.43
C SER A 663 -0.42 31.37 9.41
N VAL A 664 -1.24 30.61 8.68
CA VAL A 664 -1.03 29.18 8.44
C VAL A 664 -0.13 29.03 7.23
N VAL A 665 1.11 28.58 7.48
CA VAL A 665 2.10 28.27 6.44
C VAL A 665 1.97 26.79 6.07
N VAL A 666 1.75 26.50 4.79
CA VAL A 666 1.63 25.14 4.26
C VAL A 666 2.81 24.88 3.33
N ALA A 667 3.58 23.82 3.58
CA ALA A 667 4.57 23.34 2.62
C ALA A 667 3.98 22.25 1.73
N VAL A 668 4.28 22.30 0.43
CA VAL A 668 3.89 21.27 -0.53
C VAL A 668 5.14 20.65 -1.12
N ILE A 669 5.35 19.36 -0.87
CA ILE A 669 6.51 18.61 -1.36
C ILE A 669 6.07 17.82 -2.60
N ASP A 670 6.51 18.24 -3.79
CA ASP A 670 6.01 17.72 -5.07
C ASP A 670 7.09 17.68 -6.19
N SER A 671 6.66 17.56 -7.44
CA SER A 671 7.45 17.40 -8.67
C SER A 671 7.81 18.73 -9.36
N GLY A 672 7.07 19.80 -9.08
CA GLY A 672 7.25 21.14 -9.63
C GLY A 672 6.00 22.02 -9.45
N PHE A 673 6.09 23.31 -9.75
CA PHE A 673 4.99 24.27 -9.57
C PHE A 673 5.04 25.41 -10.59
N SER A 674 3.90 25.74 -11.22
CA SER A 674 3.77 26.99 -11.97
C SER A 674 3.43 28.15 -11.03
N THR A 675 4.46 28.71 -10.40
CA THR A 675 4.33 29.89 -9.52
C THR A 675 3.87 31.16 -10.24
N SER A 676 3.88 31.13 -11.58
CA SER A 676 3.34 32.17 -12.48
C SER A 676 1.92 31.88 -13.00
N HIS A 677 1.23 30.87 -12.46
CA HIS A 677 -0.15 30.59 -12.86
C HIS A 677 -1.07 31.76 -12.44
N PRO A 678 -1.96 32.28 -13.32
CA PRO A 678 -2.77 33.47 -13.01
C PRO A 678 -3.69 33.34 -11.79
N ASP A 679 -3.95 32.10 -11.40
CA ASP A 679 -4.83 31.69 -10.30
C ASP A 679 -4.03 31.25 -9.05
N LEU A 680 -2.69 31.27 -9.12
CA LEU A 680 -1.77 30.99 -8.00
C LEU A 680 -0.76 32.14 -7.75
N ALA A 681 -0.87 33.24 -8.49
CA ALA A 681 0.11 34.32 -8.45
C ALA A 681 0.05 35.08 -7.11
N GLY A 682 1.17 35.10 -6.37
CA GLY A 682 1.30 35.82 -5.11
C GLY A 682 1.01 35.02 -3.83
N ILE A 683 0.65 33.74 -3.92
CA ILE A 683 0.42 32.88 -2.73
C ILE A 683 1.70 32.19 -2.21
N PHE A 684 2.78 32.25 -3.00
CA PHE A 684 4.01 31.47 -2.79
C PHE A 684 5.13 32.24 -2.11
N GLU A 685 5.67 31.65 -1.05
CA GLU A 685 6.91 32.00 -0.40
C GLU A 685 8.15 31.40 -1.09
N SER A 686 9.34 31.75 -0.57
CA SER A 686 10.64 31.27 -1.09
C SER A 686 10.85 29.75 -0.96
N GLY A 687 10.52 29.04 -2.03
CA GLY A 687 10.69 27.59 -2.16
C GLY A 687 12.12 27.10 -2.45
N TYR A 688 12.28 25.76 -2.46
CA TYR A 688 13.55 25.10 -2.78
C TYR A 688 13.37 23.81 -3.59
N ASN A 689 14.36 23.50 -4.44
CA ASN A 689 14.41 22.32 -5.29
C ASN A 689 15.57 21.40 -4.83
N PHE A 690 15.22 20.28 -4.19
CA PHE A 690 16.14 19.24 -3.73
C PHE A 690 16.46 18.18 -4.79
N ILE A 691 15.80 18.23 -5.95
CA ILE A 691 16.14 17.41 -7.12
C ILE A 691 17.46 17.89 -7.73
N ASP A 692 17.56 19.20 -7.95
CA ASP A 692 18.67 19.89 -8.64
C ASP A 692 19.50 20.82 -7.72
N ASN A 693 19.20 20.86 -6.42
CA ASN A 693 19.87 21.67 -5.39
C ASN A 693 19.99 23.16 -5.72
N ASN A 694 18.85 23.82 -5.94
CA ASN A 694 18.76 25.26 -6.19
C ASN A 694 17.35 25.79 -5.84
N THR A 695 17.06 27.06 -6.11
CA THR A 695 15.76 27.71 -5.82
C THR A 695 14.74 27.65 -6.97
N ASN A 696 15.05 27.00 -8.10
CA ASN A 696 14.09 26.87 -9.21
C ASN A 696 13.13 25.71 -8.95
N VAL A 697 11.97 26.03 -8.40
CA VAL A 697 10.85 25.11 -8.11
C VAL A 697 9.89 24.89 -9.29
N SER A 698 10.15 25.51 -10.45
CA SER A 698 9.26 25.43 -11.62
C SER A 698 8.98 24.00 -12.06
N GLU A 699 7.84 23.79 -12.70
CA GLU A 699 7.54 22.53 -13.41
C GLU A 699 8.68 22.16 -14.38
N PRO A 700 9.05 20.86 -14.48
CA PRO A 700 9.89 20.40 -15.57
C PRO A 700 9.18 20.57 -16.94
N ASN A 701 9.90 20.41 -18.05
CA ASN A 701 9.38 20.66 -19.39
C ASN A 701 9.05 19.36 -20.16
N THR A 702 8.29 18.46 -19.52
CA THR A 702 7.85 17.17 -20.05
C THR A 702 6.32 17.01 -19.95
N SER A 703 5.80 15.79 -20.11
CA SER A 703 4.36 15.52 -20.33
C SER A 703 3.56 15.10 -19.10
N GLU A 704 4.19 15.01 -17.92
CA GLU A 704 3.56 14.61 -16.64
C GLU A 704 3.52 15.81 -15.65
N ASP A 705 3.92 16.99 -16.12
CA ASP A 705 4.58 18.03 -15.35
C ASP A 705 3.59 19.12 -14.90
N SER A 706 2.49 18.69 -14.27
CA SER A 706 1.46 19.58 -13.73
C SER A 706 0.96 19.15 -12.35
N HIS A 707 1.55 18.11 -11.77
CA HIS A 707 1.05 17.46 -10.56
C HIS A 707 1.08 18.42 -9.36
N GLY A 708 2.23 19.05 -9.06
CA GLY A 708 2.33 20.01 -7.96
C GLY A 708 1.55 21.30 -8.19
N THR A 709 1.44 21.77 -9.45
CA THR A 709 0.51 22.86 -9.81
C THR A 709 -0.95 22.51 -9.49
N HIS A 710 -1.41 21.29 -9.79
CA HIS A 710 -2.79 20.85 -9.56
C HIS A 710 -3.10 20.63 -8.07
N VAL A 711 -2.16 20.03 -7.35
CA VAL A 711 -2.18 19.88 -5.88
C VAL A 711 -2.30 21.25 -5.22
N VAL A 712 -1.47 22.23 -5.58
CA VAL A 712 -1.51 23.58 -4.96
C VAL A 712 -2.82 24.30 -5.26
N GLY A 713 -3.34 24.26 -6.50
CA GLY A 713 -4.64 24.87 -6.81
C GLY A 713 -5.79 24.28 -5.99
N THR A 714 -5.74 22.97 -5.72
CA THR A 714 -6.74 22.29 -4.90
C THR A 714 -6.69 22.79 -3.45
N ILE A 715 -5.50 23.11 -2.91
CA ILE A 715 -5.34 23.68 -1.56
C ILE A 715 -5.76 25.15 -1.52
N ALA A 716 -5.28 25.98 -2.46
CA ALA A 716 -5.35 27.44 -2.36
C ALA A 716 -5.21 28.20 -3.70
N ALA A 717 -5.92 27.79 -4.75
CA ALA A 717 -6.18 28.72 -5.85
C ALA A 717 -6.86 30.01 -5.33
N LEU A 718 -6.64 31.13 -6.02
CA LEU A 718 -7.06 32.49 -5.67
C LEU A 718 -8.60 32.64 -5.70
N THR A 719 -9.31 32.03 -4.76
CA THR A 719 -10.79 32.02 -4.73
C THR A 719 -11.41 33.43 -4.75
N ASN A 720 -12.56 33.54 -5.40
CA ASN A 720 -13.40 34.73 -5.59
C ASN A 720 -12.76 35.82 -6.48
N ASN A 721 -11.84 35.45 -7.37
CA ASN A 721 -11.10 36.38 -8.25
C ASN A 721 -11.75 36.59 -9.65
N GLY A 722 -12.82 35.86 -9.96
CA GLY A 722 -13.57 35.95 -11.22
C GLY A 722 -12.92 35.23 -12.40
N LYS A 723 -11.98 34.32 -12.14
CA LYS A 723 -11.28 33.49 -13.14
C LYS A 723 -11.31 32.03 -12.68
N GLY A 724 -10.66 31.14 -13.43
CA GLY A 724 -10.12 29.88 -12.91
C GLY A 724 -10.99 29.06 -11.96
N VAL A 725 -10.39 28.58 -10.87
CA VAL A 725 -10.97 27.65 -9.88
C VAL A 725 -10.82 28.22 -8.47
N SER A 726 -11.66 27.75 -7.54
CA SER A 726 -11.44 27.99 -6.11
C SER A 726 -10.49 26.93 -5.52
N GLY A 727 -9.75 27.29 -4.47
CA GLY A 727 -9.04 26.35 -3.60
C GLY A 727 -9.83 26.06 -2.32
N VAL A 728 -9.45 25.00 -1.58
CA VAL A 728 -10.09 24.66 -0.29
C VAL A 728 -9.95 25.78 0.74
N THR A 729 -8.80 26.45 0.76
CA THR A 729 -8.59 27.75 1.39
C THR A 729 -8.61 28.82 0.31
N TRP A 730 -9.06 30.04 0.62
CA TRP A 730 -9.16 31.09 -0.41
C TRP A 730 -7.79 31.71 -0.66
N GLY A 731 -7.12 31.34 -1.76
CA GLY A 731 -5.79 31.82 -2.09
C GLY A 731 -5.66 33.35 -2.02
N GLY A 732 -4.53 33.83 -1.52
CA GLY A 732 -4.26 35.27 -1.31
C GLY A 732 -4.78 35.83 0.02
N PHE A 733 -5.72 35.15 0.67
CA PHE A 733 -6.20 35.49 2.03
C PHE A 733 -6.10 34.32 3.03
N GLY A 734 -6.16 33.07 2.53
CA GLY A 734 -6.42 31.87 3.33
C GLY A 734 -5.20 31.09 3.82
N ILE A 735 -4.06 31.09 3.13
CA ILE A 735 -2.79 30.49 3.60
C ILE A 735 -1.58 31.16 2.94
N THR A 736 -0.39 30.85 3.45
CA THR A 736 0.91 31.11 2.80
C THR A 736 1.55 29.78 2.38
N LEU A 737 2.03 29.64 1.14
CA LEU A 737 2.53 28.37 0.59
C LEU A 737 4.05 28.33 0.38
N ILE A 738 4.72 27.30 0.86
CA ILE A 738 6.12 27.00 0.53
C ILE A 738 6.17 25.89 -0.54
N PRO A 739 6.57 26.20 -1.79
CA PRO A 739 6.72 25.20 -2.84
C PRO A 739 8.06 24.47 -2.68
N ILE A 740 8.04 23.14 -2.53
CA ILE A 740 9.25 22.32 -2.37
C ILE A 740 9.29 21.23 -3.44
N ARG A 741 10.27 21.33 -4.34
CA ARG A 741 10.45 20.33 -5.41
C ARG A 741 11.36 19.21 -4.91
N GLY A 742 10.76 18.10 -4.50
CA GLY A 742 11.37 17.08 -3.64
C GLY A 742 11.10 15.61 -4.00
N ILE A 743 10.18 15.31 -4.94
CA ILE A 743 9.92 13.92 -5.39
C ILE A 743 11.15 13.38 -6.16
N LYS A 744 11.96 12.53 -5.52
CA LYS A 744 13.14 11.90 -6.13
C LYS A 744 13.64 10.68 -5.36
N ASP A 745 14.07 10.89 -4.11
CA ASP A 745 14.71 9.87 -3.27
C ASP A 745 14.50 10.19 -1.78
N ALA A 746 14.84 9.24 -0.90
CA ALA A 746 14.64 9.37 0.54
C ALA A 746 15.44 10.53 1.18
N ALA A 747 16.58 10.92 0.62
CA ALA A 747 17.36 12.06 1.11
C ALA A 747 16.75 13.39 0.63
N ALA A 748 16.24 13.46 -0.60
CA ALA A 748 15.48 14.61 -1.08
C ALA A 748 14.21 14.82 -0.24
N LEU A 749 13.45 13.75 0.08
CA LEU A 749 12.25 13.83 0.93
C LEU A 749 12.59 14.22 2.38
N MET A 750 13.60 13.60 2.98
CA MET A 750 14.09 13.94 4.33
C MET A 750 14.45 15.44 4.43
N ASN A 751 15.25 15.95 3.49
CA ASN A 751 15.63 17.36 3.47
C ASN A 751 14.44 18.29 3.17
N SER A 752 13.47 17.86 2.35
CA SER A 752 12.25 18.62 2.06
C SER A 752 11.38 18.80 3.32
N ILE A 753 11.20 17.74 4.12
CA ILE A 753 10.45 17.79 5.38
C ILE A 753 11.17 18.69 6.39
N ILE A 754 12.50 18.57 6.54
CA ILE A 754 13.28 19.43 7.44
C ILE A 754 13.21 20.89 6.99
N TYR A 755 13.36 21.18 5.69
CA TYR A 755 13.25 22.54 5.14
C TYR A 755 11.88 23.16 5.41
N ALA A 756 10.79 22.40 5.24
CA ALA A 756 9.44 22.87 5.54
C ALA A 756 9.30 23.34 7.00
N VAL A 757 9.73 22.50 7.96
CA VAL A 757 9.70 22.81 9.40
C VAL A 757 10.58 24.03 9.72
N ASP A 758 11.82 24.04 9.21
CA ASP A 758 12.81 25.09 9.47
C ASP A 758 12.42 26.45 8.86
N HIS A 759 11.53 26.46 7.85
CA HIS A 759 10.94 27.66 7.24
C HIS A 759 9.50 27.93 7.74
N GLY A 760 9.09 27.31 8.85
CA GLY A 760 7.89 27.69 9.61
C GLY A 760 6.58 27.01 9.19
N ALA A 761 6.60 26.01 8.32
CA ALA A 761 5.39 25.30 7.91
C ALA A 761 4.67 24.65 9.11
N LYS A 762 3.34 24.76 9.12
CA LYS A 762 2.43 24.13 10.08
C LYS A 762 1.70 22.93 9.50
N VAL A 763 1.55 22.88 8.18
CA VAL A 763 1.05 21.70 7.46
C VAL A 763 2.07 21.32 6.37
N ILE A 764 2.30 20.03 6.16
CA ILE A 764 3.12 19.50 5.06
C ILE A 764 2.28 18.55 4.22
N ASN A 765 1.98 18.96 2.99
CA ASN A 765 1.31 18.12 1.99
C ASN A 765 2.34 17.27 1.24
N MET A 766 2.14 15.95 1.26
CA MET A 766 2.95 14.95 0.55
C MET A 766 2.04 14.10 -0.34
N SER A 767 1.66 14.64 -1.50
CA SER A 767 0.93 13.94 -2.56
C SER A 767 1.83 12.91 -3.30
N LEU A 768 2.60 12.14 -2.54
CA LEU A 768 3.66 11.24 -2.98
C LEU A 768 3.69 9.99 -2.08
N GLY A 769 4.28 8.91 -2.57
CA GLY A 769 4.47 7.70 -1.77
C GLY A 769 5.51 6.74 -2.35
N GLY A 770 6.08 5.91 -1.48
CA GLY A 770 6.99 4.81 -1.83
C GLY A 770 6.73 3.57 -0.97
N ALA A 771 6.93 2.39 -1.56
CA ALA A 771 6.58 1.10 -0.95
C ALA A 771 7.58 0.60 0.12
N SER A 772 8.53 1.41 0.58
CA SER A 772 9.59 1.00 1.51
C SER A 772 9.74 1.99 2.67
N ASP A 773 9.81 1.44 3.88
CA ASP A 773 10.20 2.17 5.09
C ASP A 773 11.60 2.78 4.89
N SER A 774 11.80 3.97 5.47
CA SER A 774 13.08 4.66 5.50
C SER A 774 13.25 5.35 6.85
N PRO A 775 14.05 4.78 7.77
CA PRO A 775 14.27 5.36 9.10
C PRO A 775 14.73 6.83 9.08
N ALA A 776 15.43 7.27 8.03
CA ALA A 776 15.83 8.65 7.84
C ALA A 776 14.66 9.59 7.50
N VAL A 777 13.71 9.14 6.67
CA VAL A 777 12.45 9.87 6.43
C VAL A 777 11.58 9.83 7.69
N TYR A 778 11.54 8.69 8.39
CA TYR A 778 10.79 8.57 9.65
C TYR A 778 11.32 9.52 10.73
N ASP A 779 12.64 9.69 10.85
CA ASP A 779 13.24 10.66 11.77
C ASP A 779 12.93 12.12 11.41
N ALA A 780 12.74 12.43 10.12
CA ALA A 780 12.24 13.74 9.67
C ALA A 780 10.73 13.92 9.93
N VAL A 781 9.91 12.89 9.75
CA VAL A 781 8.48 12.87 10.13
C VAL A 781 8.34 13.11 11.63
N LYS A 782 9.09 12.37 12.46
CA LYS A 782 9.16 12.60 13.92
C LYS A 782 9.78 13.96 14.28
N TYR A 783 10.59 14.59 13.42
CA TYR A 783 11.06 15.97 13.64
C TYR A 783 9.94 16.98 13.42
N ALA A 784 9.18 16.86 12.33
CA ALA A 784 8.01 17.69 12.06
C ALA A 784 6.94 17.55 13.17
N ALA A 785 6.58 16.32 13.55
CA ALA A 785 5.64 16.07 14.64
C ALA A 785 6.03 16.75 15.96
N ARG A 786 7.31 16.64 16.37
CA ARG A 786 7.85 17.28 17.59
C ARG A 786 7.93 18.80 17.54
N ASN A 787 7.71 19.43 16.38
CA ASN A 787 7.63 20.89 16.22
C ASN A 787 6.18 21.39 16.03
N GLY A 788 5.17 20.54 16.27
CA GLY A 788 3.76 20.91 16.12
C GLY A 788 3.36 21.13 14.67
N VAL A 789 3.83 20.25 13.77
CA VAL A 789 3.54 20.29 12.33
C VAL A 789 2.69 19.07 11.96
N VAL A 790 1.63 19.30 11.20
CA VAL A 790 0.74 18.24 10.69
C VAL A 790 1.24 17.76 9.32
N MET A 791 1.54 16.47 9.19
CA MET A 791 1.86 15.85 7.91
C MET A 791 0.62 15.19 7.32
N VAL A 792 0.35 15.42 6.04
CA VAL A 792 -0.78 14.84 5.31
C VAL A 792 -0.25 14.19 4.03
N ALA A 793 -0.57 12.91 3.78
CA ALA A 793 0.03 12.19 2.65
C ALA A 793 -0.92 11.19 1.96
N ALA A 794 -0.67 11.00 0.66
CA ALA A 794 -1.43 10.10 -0.20
C ALA A 794 -1.22 8.63 0.19
N SER A 795 -2.31 7.86 0.37
CA SER A 795 -2.21 6.45 0.75
C SER A 795 -1.55 5.57 -0.32
N GLY A 796 -1.75 5.89 -1.61
CA GLY A 796 -1.24 5.15 -2.76
C GLY A 796 -2.27 4.98 -3.89
N ASN A 797 -1.84 4.51 -5.06
CA ASN A 797 -2.67 4.42 -6.27
C ASN A 797 -2.66 3.00 -6.90
N ASN A 798 -2.54 1.96 -6.07
CA ASN A 798 -2.42 0.56 -6.50
C ASN A 798 -3.70 -0.29 -6.33
N GLY A 799 -4.75 0.25 -5.70
CA GLY A 799 -6.03 -0.44 -5.50
C GLY A 799 -5.99 -1.59 -4.50
N ASP A 800 -5.02 -1.58 -3.58
CA ASP A 800 -4.70 -2.70 -2.69
C ASP A 800 -4.51 -2.29 -1.22
N GLY A 801 -4.28 -3.28 -0.36
CA GLY A 801 -4.05 -3.12 1.07
C GLY A 801 -2.70 -2.51 1.48
N ASN A 802 -1.95 -1.89 0.56
CA ASN A 802 -0.56 -1.47 0.76
C ASN A 802 -0.38 0.05 0.81
N ILE A 803 -0.78 0.65 1.92
CA ILE A 803 -0.51 2.08 2.19
C ILE A 803 1.00 2.36 2.12
N LEU A 804 1.37 3.39 1.37
CA LEU A 804 2.74 3.80 1.07
C LEU A 804 3.33 4.69 2.17
N TYR A 805 4.66 4.76 2.25
CA TYR A 805 5.36 5.74 3.08
C TYR A 805 5.53 7.06 2.30
N PRO A 806 5.33 8.24 2.92
CA PRO A 806 5.26 8.48 4.37
C PRO A 806 3.85 8.42 4.99
N ALA A 807 2.79 8.18 4.22
CA ALA A 807 1.42 8.08 4.76
C ALA A 807 1.28 7.01 5.85
N ARG A 808 1.99 5.87 5.72
CA ARG A 808 1.96 4.76 6.68
C ARG A 808 2.64 5.04 8.04
N TYR A 809 3.29 6.19 8.26
CA TYR A 809 3.86 6.50 9.57
C TYR A 809 2.78 7.01 10.54
N PRO A 810 2.77 6.62 11.84
CA PRO A 810 1.71 6.98 12.79
C PRO A 810 1.47 8.50 12.97
N GLU A 811 2.48 9.32 12.73
CA GLU A 811 2.42 10.77 12.83
C GLU A 811 1.96 11.46 11.52
N THR A 812 1.76 10.71 10.43
CA THR A 812 1.22 11.22 9.15
C THR A 812 -0.26 10.92 9.05
N ILE A 813 -1.07 11.87 8.60
CA ILE A 813 -2.47 11.64 8.23
C ILE A 813 -2.51 10.94 6.88
N ALA A 814 -2.94 9.67 6.84
CA ALA A 814 -3.03 8.88 5.62
C ALA A 814 -4.36 9.13 4.88
N VAL A 815 -4.30 9.62 3.65
CA VAL A 815 -5.48 10.05 2.87
C VAL A 815 -5.76 9.13 1.68
N GLY A 816 -6.92 8.50 1.68
CA GLY A 816 -7.45 7.72 0.56
C GLY A 816 -8.37 8.54 -0.35
N ALA A 817 -8.72 8.00 -1.52
CA ALA A 817 -9.50 8.68 -2.54
C ALA A 817 -10.92 8.10 -2.66
N ILE A 818 -11.92 8.99 -2.73
CA ILE A 818 -13.29 8.66 -3.18
C ILE A 818 -13.65 9.36 -4.49
N TRP A 819 -14.71 8.88 -5.12
CA TRP A 819 -15.42 9.50 -6.23
C TRP A 819 -16.94 9.34 -6.07
N GLU A 820 -17.69 10.15 -6.80
CA GLU A 820 -19.15 10.04 -6.92
C GLU A 820 -19.53 9.25 -8.19
N ASP A 821 -20.26 8.15 -8.02
CA ASP A 821 -20.79 7.32 -9.10
C ASP A 821 -22.32 7.38 -9.07
N GLU A 822 -22.90 8.19 -9.96
CA GLU A 822 -24.35 8.42 -10.08
C GLU A 822 -25.06 8.77 -8.75
N GLY A 823 -24.45 9.66 -7.96
CA GLY A 823 -24.96 10.05 -6.63
C GLY A 823 -24.59 9.11 -5.48
N THR A 824 -23.78 8.07 -5.74
CA THR A 824 -23.27 7.14 -4.72
C THR A 824 -21.78 7.38 -4.49
N ILE A 825 -21.39 7.66 -3.25
CA ILE A 825 -19.97 7.82 -2.89
C ILE A 825 -19.31 6.45 -2.78
N LYS A 826 -18.16 6.28 -3.44
CA LYS A 826 -17.40 5.03 -3.48
C LYS A 826 -15.91 5.33 -3.34
N ILE A 827 -15.16 4.41 -2.73
CA ILE A 827 -13.70 4.41 -2.83
C ILE A 827 -13.29 4.37 -4.32
N SER A 828 -12.34 5.21 -4.70
CA SER A 828 -11.79 5.18 -6.06
C SER A 828 -11.06 3.86 -6.27
N PRO A 829 -11.30 3.10 -7.36
CA PRO A 829 -10.77 1.74 -7.53
C PRO A 829 -9.25 1.59 -7.47
N TYR A 830 -8.51 2.69 -7.64
CA TYR A 830 -7.04 2.73 -7.52
C TYR A 830 -6.56 3.10 -6.10
N SER A 831 -7.42 3.56 -5.18
CA SER A 831 -6.98 4.03 -3.86
C SER A 831 -6.37 2.88 -3.08
N CYS A 832 -5.15 3.04 -2.56
CA CYS A 832 -4.67 2.13 -1.53
C CYS A 832 -5.47 2.33 -0.24
N TYR A 833 -5.72 1.24 0.46
CA TYR A 833 -6.51 1.17 1.68
C TYR A 833 -5.78 0.31 2.73
N GLY A 834 -6.22 0.30 3.99
CA GLY A 834 -5.47 -0.42 5.03
C GLY A 834 -5.74 -0.01 6.47
N SER A 835 -5.15 -0.78 7.40
CA SER A 835 -5.25 -0.56 8.85
C SER A 835 -4.64 0.77 9.33
N GLU A 836 -3.85 1.42 8.50
CA GLU A 836 -3.17 2.69 8.73
C GLU A 836 -3.87 3.88 8.04
N LEU A 837 -5.04 3.68 7.41
CA LEU A 837 -5.79 4.76 6.75
C LEU A 837 -6.50 5.67 7.77
N ASP A 838 -6.33 6.99 7.70
CA ASP A 838 -7.05 7.92 8.58
C ASP A 838 -8.41 8.27 8.02
N VAL A 839 -8.44 8.89 6.85
CA VAL A 839 -9.66 9.44 6.23
C VAL A 839 -9.59 9.29 4.72
N VAL A 840 -10.74 9.48 4.06
CA VAL A 840 -10.79 9.66 2.60
C VAL A 840 -11.26 11.06 2.24
N ALA A 841 -10.87 11.50 1.05
CA ALA A 841 -11.28 12.78 0.47
C ALA A 841 -11.45 12.65 -1.05
N PRO A 842 -12.05 13.64 -1.74
CA PRO A 842 -12.28 13.57 -3.18
C PRO A 842 -10.98 13.44 -3.99
N GLY A 843 -10.78 12.27 -4.60
CA GLY A 843 -9.67 11.99 -5.52
C GLY A 843 -10.14 11.69 -6.95
N GLY A 844 -11.45 11.43 -7.16
CA GLY A 844 -12.07 11.24 -8.46
C GLY A 844 -11.79 9.88 -9.11
N TYR A 845 -12.44 9.62 -10.25
CA TYR A 845 -12.21 8.43 -11.08
C TYR A 845 -12.60 8.69 -12.53
N MET A 846 -11.59 8.91 -13.37
CA MET A 846 -11.69 9.36 -14.76
C MET A 846 -11.55 8.19 -15.74
N ARG A 847 -12.46 8.09 -16.70
CA ARG A 847 -12.39 7.17 -17.86
C ARG A 847 -11.64 7.81 -19.04
N SER A 848 -11.37 9.12 -18.99
CA SER A 848 -10.60 9.87 -19.99
C SER A 848 -10.07 11.20 -19.41
N GLY A 849 -9.10 11.85 -20.06
CA GLY A 849 -8.53 13.14 -19.63
C GLY A 849 -9.50 14.34 -19.60
N THR A 850 -10.75 14.16 -20.04
CA THR A 850 -11.82 15.18 -20.00
C THR A 850 -13.06 14.67 -19.26
N ASP A 851 -12.92 13.65 -18.43
CA ASP A 851 -14.00 13.07 -17.63
C ASP A 851 -14.31 13.95 -16.40
N PRO A 852 -15.56 14.44 -16.23
CA PRO A 852 -15.92 15.31 -15.11
C PRO A 852 -15.82 14.64 -13.74
N ASN A 853 -15.69 13.31 -13.67
CA ASN A 853 -15.49 12.57 -12.42
C ASN A 853 -14.06 12.71 -11.86
N GLY A 854 -13.16 13.44 -12.52
CA GLY A 854 -11.87 13.86 -11.97
C GLY A 854 -11.97 15.10 -11.08
N ILE A 855 -10.88 15.46 -10.40
CA ILE A 855 -10.77 16.72 -9.66
C ILE A 855 -10.30 17.82 -10.62
N TYR A 856 -11.09 18.88 -10.80
CA TYR A 856 -10.73 20.03 -11.63
C TYR A 856 -9.95 21.07 -10.82
N SER A 857 -8.76 21.44 -11.31
CA SER A 857 -7.88 22.42 -10.66
C SER A 857 -7.00 23.15 -11.68
N THR A 858 -6.16 24.07 -11.20
CA THR A 858 -5.09 24.71 -11.96
C THR A 858 -4.14 23.67 -12.56
N GLY A 859 -3.56 23.96 -13.71
CA GLY A 859 -2.59 23.07 -14.33
C GLY A 859 -1.59 23.79 -15.23
N TRP A 860 -0.63 23.02 -15.74
CA TRP A 860 0.46 23.48 -16.58
C TRP A 860 0.69 22.52 -17.74
N THR A 861 1.26 23.05 -18.83
CA THR A 861 1.76 22.26 -19.96
C THR A 861 2.98 22.98 -20.54
N PRO A 862 3.78 22.32 -21.41
CA PRO A 862 4.81 22.99 -22.22
C PRO A 862 4.28 24.10 -23.17
N LEU A 863 2.96 24.33 -23.25
CA LEU A 863 2.34 25.46 -23.93
C LEU A 863 1.96 26.62 -22.99
N GLY A 864 2.07 26.42 -21.67
CA GLY A 864 1.74 27.39 -20.62
C GLY A 864 0.68 26.89 -19.63
N ASN A 865 0.22 27.85 -18.81
CA ASN A 865 -0.81 27.65 -17.79
C ASN A 865 -2.17 27.24 -18.37
N THR A 866 -2.88 26.35 -17.67
CA THR A 866 -4.19 25.80 -18.06
C THR A 866 -5.01 25.42 -16.82
N TYR A 867 -6.15 24.75 -17.02
CA TYR A 867 -6.93 24.07 -15.99
C TYR A 867 -7.26 22.66 -16.49
N MET A 868 -7.28 21.66 -15.62
CA MET A 868 -7.45 20.25 -16.04
C MET A 868 -8.01 19.35 -14.94
N TYR A 869 -8.63 18.24 -15.38
CA TYR A 869 -9.01 17.14 -14.51
C TYR A 869 -7.79 16.26 -14.23
N MET A 870 -7.61 15.85 -12.98
CA MET A 870 -6.70 14.76 -12.57
C MET A 870 -7.41 13.81 -11.61
N GLN A 871 -6.84 12.62 -11.40
CA GLN A 871 -7.29 11.68 -10.38
C GLN A 871 -6.11 11.20 -9.53
N GLY A 872 -6.38 10.83 -8.28
CA GLY A 872 -5.41 10.16 -7.43
C GLY A 872 -5.67 10.39 -5.94
N THR A 873 -5.06 9.56 -5.09
CA THR A 873 -4.89 9.90 -3.66
C THR A 873 -4.04 11.17 -3.50
N SER A 874 -3.19 11.48 -4.49
CA SER A 874 -2.54 12.77 -4.68
C SER A 874 -3.47 13.98 -4.76
N MET A 875 -4.71 13.82 -5.24
CA MET A 875 -5.74 14.86 -5.33
C MET A 875 -6.71 14.83 -4.13
N ALA A 876 -6.85 13.69 -3.46
CA ALA A 876 -7.53 13.61 -2.17
C ALA A 876 -6.73 14.31 -1.04
N THR A 877 -5.41 14.08 -0.99
CA THR A 877 -4.48 14.67 0.00
C THR A 877 -4.63 16.19 0.18
N PRO A 878 -4.61 17.03 -0.89
CA PRO A 878 -4.74 18.48 -0.75
C PRO A 878 -6.08 18.95 -0.18
N HIS A 879 -7.16 18.16 -0.29
CA HIS A 879 -8.43 18.49 0.37
C HIS A 879 -8.30 18.42 1.89
N VAL A 880 -7.64 17.38 2.40
CA VAL A 880 -7.37 17.21 3.85
C VAL A 880 -6.37 18.27 4.31
N THR A 881 -5.31 18.54 3.55
CA THR A 881 -4.36 19.65 3.82
C THR A 881 -5.08 20.99 3.95
N GLY A 882 -6.00 21.29 3.02
CA GLY A 882 -6.78 22.52 3.05
C GLY A 882 -7.70 22.60 4.28
N LEU A 883 -8.39 21.52 4.63
CA LEU A 883 -9.24 21.48 5.83
C LEU A 883 -8.42 21.61 7.14
N VAL A 884 -7.24 20.99 7.23
CA VAL A 884 -6.30 21.22 8.34
C VAL A 884 -5.95 22.70 8.45
N ALA A 885 -5.72 23.38 7.32
CA ALA A 885 -5.42 24.81 7.32
C ALA A 885 -6.62 25.71 7.68
N LEU A 886 -7.86 25.31 7.35
CA LEU A 886 -9.08 25.97 7.84
C LEU A 886 -9.22 25.82 9.37
N LEU A 887 -9.02 24.61 9.90
CA LEU A 887 -9.03 24.32 11.34
C LEU A 887 -8.02 25.19 12.10
N MET A 888 -6.77 25.23 11.61
CA MET A 888 -5.73 26.12 12.15
C MET A 888 -6.07 27.62 12.00
N GLY A 889 -6.78 28.01 10.94
CA GLY A 889 -7.25 29.37 10.72
C GLY A 889 -8.33 29.82 11.71
N ALA A 890 -9.21 28.91 12.13
CA ALA A 890 -10.20 29.17 13.19
C ALA A 890 -9.56 29.21 14.59
N GLY A 891 -8.57 28.34 14.83
CA GLY A 891 -7.72 28.35 16.03
C GLY A 891 -7.24 26.98 16.51
N LEU A 892 -7.69 25.88 15.91
CA LEU A 892 -7.29 24.53 16.32
C LEU A 892 -5.88 24.23 15.78
N THR A 893 -4.86 24.39 16.62
CA THR A 893 -3.44 24.30 16.19
C THR A 893 -2.67 23.07 16.68
N ASP A 894 -3.21 22.27 17.61
CA ASP A 894 -2.53 21.04 18.05
C ASP A 894 -2.73 19.89 17.03
N PRO A 895 -1.67 19.18 16.60
CA PRO A 895 -1.77 18.09 15.64
C PRO A 895 -2.66 16.90 16.05
N ASP A 896 -2.72 16.54 17.34
CA ASP A 896 -3.53 15.42 17.82
C ASP A 896 -5.00 15.81 18.00
N ASP A 897 -5.29 17.06 18.38
CA ASP A 897 -6.68 17.57 18.36
C ASP A 897 -7.19 17.73 16.91
N ILE A 898 -6.36 18.21 15.97
CA ILE A 898 -6.69 18.26 14.53
C ILE A 898 -7.00 16.85 14.00
N ARG A 899 -6.17 15.84 14.32
CA ARG A 899 -6.47 14.44 13.99
C ARG A 899 -7.78 13.97 14.64
N SER A 900 -8.04 14.37 15.88
CA SER A 900 -9.24 13.95 16.60
C SER A 900 -10.51 14.54 15.99
N VAL A 901 -10.52 15.82 15.63
CA VAL A 901 -11.64 16.45 14.92
C VAL A 901 -11.86 15.78 13.57
N LEU A 902 -10.83 15.68 12.72
CA LEU A 902 -10.95 15.05 11.39
C LEU A 902 -11.51 13.61 11.42
N ARG A 903 -11.23 12.85 12.49
CA ARG A 903 -11.72 11.48 12.67
C ARG A 903 -13.12 11.41 13.28
N ASN A 904 -13.46 12.36 14.16
CA ASN A 904 -14.75 12.40 14.87
C ASN A 904 -15.87 13.04 14.02
N THR A 905 -15.53 13.89 13.06
CA THR A 905 -16.50 14.62 12.20
C THR A 905 -16.58 14.07 10.78
N ALA A 906 -15.80 13.04 10.44
CA ALA A 906 -15.90 12.37 9.15
C ALA A 906 -17.26 11.68 8.97
N VAL A 907 -17.78 11.72 7.74
CA VAL A 907 -18.95 10.95 7.32
C VAL A 907 -18.54 9.48 7.21
N ASP A 908 -18.99 8.69 8.18
CA ASP A 908 -18.87 7.22 8.22
C ASP A 908 -19.38 6.59 6.90
N LEU A 909 -18.56 5.74 6.29
CA LEU A 909 -18.81 5.07 5.02
C LEU A 909 -18.48 3.57 5.10
N GLY A 910 -19.39 2.74 4.58
CA GLY A 910 -19.17 1.30 4.49
C GLY A 910 -19.59 0.54 5.76
N THR A 911 -18.63 0.22 6.63
CA THR A 911 -18.89 -0.54 7.87
C THR A 911 -18.87 0.41 9.07
N PRO A 912 -19.95 0.53 9.88
CA PRO A 912 -20.08 1.56 10.89
C PRO A 912 -18.90 1.66 11.87
N GLY A 913 -18.42 2.89 12.07
CA GLY A 913 -17.18 3.20 12.77
C GLY A 913 -15.95 3.08 11.86
N ARG A 914 -14.75 2.94 12.47
CA ARG A 914 -13.52 2.88 11.69
C ARG A 914 -13.38 1.55 10.94
N ASP A 915 -13.28 1.61 9.62
CA ASP A 915 -13.16 0.45 8.73
C ASP A 915 -11.78 0.34 8.04
N TYR A 916 -11.65 -0.57 7.06
CA TYR A 916 -10.42 -0.84 6.32
C TYR A 916 -10.30 -0.07 4.98
N TYR A 917 -11.40 0.42 4.42
CA TYR A 917 -11.49 1.03 3.09
C TYR A 917 -11.62 2.56 3.11
N TYR A 918 -12.41 3.10 4.03
CA TYR A 918 -12.70 4.52 4.20
C TYR A 918 -12.00 5.11 5.43
N GLY A 919 -11.43 4.27 6.30
CA GLY A 919 -10.73 4.72 7.51
C GLY A 919 -11.75 5.15 8.55
N TRP A 920 -11.72 6.40 8.98
CA TRP A 920 -12.78 7.01 9.78
C TRP A 920 -13.94 7.58 8.94
N GLY A 921 -13.81 7.61 7.61
CA GLY A 921 -14.83 8.12 6.70
C GLY A 921 -14.34 9.24 5.78
N LEU A 922 -15.29 9.85 5.08
CA LEU A 922 -15.07 11.02 4.23
C LEU A 922 -15.01 12.30 5.08
N ILE A 923 -13.99 13.14 4.87
CA ILE A 923 -13.90 14.43 5.57
C ILE A 923 -15.15 15.31 5.36
N ASP A 924 -15.60 15.94 6.44
CA ASP A 924 -16.64 16.97 6.43
C ASP A 924 -16.05 18.27 6.98
N ALA A 925 -16.04 19.32 6.17
CA ALA A 925 -15.43 20.60 6.49
C ALA A 925 -16.35 21.52 7.32
N GLU A 926 -17.68 21.36 7.22
CA GLU A 926 -18.63 22.09 8.06
C GLU A 926 -18.61 21.51 9.48
N ALA A 927 -18.78 20.20 9.60
CA ALA A 927 -18.81 19.53 10.91
C ALA A 927 -17.47 19.65 11.65
N ALA A 928 -16.33 19.65 10.93
CA ALA A 928 -15.02 19.89 11.53
C ALA A 928 -14.88 21.29 12.15
N LEU A 929 -15.49 22.33 11.56
CA LEU A 929 -15.42 23.70 12.06
C LEU A 929 -16.51 24.03 13.10
N ASP A 930 -17.67 23.36 13.06
CA ASP A 930 -18.69 23.44 14.11
C ASP A 930 -18.20 22.80 15.43
N ALA A 931 -17.48 21.67 15.32
CA ALA A 931 -16.95 20.91 16.46
C ALA A 931 -15.88 21.64 17.31
N ILE A 932 -15.45 22.84 16.91
CA ILE A 932 -14.46 23.67 17.63
C ILE A 932 -15.05 24.99 18.17
N THR A 933 -16.38 25.06 18.30
CA THR A 933 -17.05 26.19 18.97
C THR A 933 -16.94 26.06 20.50
N SER A 934 -16.64 27.11 21.27
CA SER A 934 -16.72 28.54 20.98
C SER A 934 -15.36 29.19 20.66
N PRO A 935 -15.28 30.13 19.70
CA PRO A 935 -14.06 30.87 19.44
C PRO A 935 -13.75 31.85 20.58
N GLN A 936 -12.71 31.57 21.37
CA GLN A 936 -12.21 32.52 22.39
C GLN A 936 -11.79 33.84 21.74
N GLU A 937 -12.40 34.93 22.20
CA GLU A 937 -12.24 36.26 21.58
C GLU A 937 -10.83 36.84 21.81
N PHE A 938 -10.24 37.41 20.74
CA PHE A 938 -9.04 38.23 20.84
C PHE A 938 -9.32 39.48 21.69
N LYS A 939 -8.61 39.61 22.81
CA LYS A 939 -8.79 40.69 23.79
C LYS A 939 -7.57 41.62 23.79
N VAL A 940 -7.83 42.90 23.58
CA VAL A 940 -6.86 43.98 23.81
C VAL A 940 -7.06 44.45 25.25
N PHE A 941 -5.99 44.61 26.03
CA PHE A 941 -6.11 45.00 27.43
C PHE A 941 -4.98 45.91 27.92
N LEU A 942 -5.33 46.78 28.86
CA LEU A 942 -4.39 47.58 29.63
C LEU A 942 -3.93 46.79 30.85
N ARG A 943 -2.62 46.76 31.10
CA ARG A 943 -2.01 46.09 32.25
C ARG A 943 -1.23 47.10 33.08
N ASN A 944 -1.21 46.88 34.40
CA ASN A 944 -0.46 47.70 35.34
C ASN A 944 0.99 47.17 35.44
N PRO A 945 2.01 47.92 34.99
CA PRO A 945 3.42 47.49 35.01
C PRO A 945 3.97 47.27 36.42
N SER A 946 3.36 47.87 37.45
CA SER A 946 3.82 47.75 38.85
C SER A 946 3.27 46.53 39.59
N THR A 947 2.18 45.92 39.10
CA THR A 947 1.49 44.79 39.76
C THR A 947 1.30 43.57 38.87
N GLY A 948 1.48 43.70 37.55
CA GLY A 948 1.22 42.63 36.58
C GLY A 948 -0.26 42.27 36.41
N THR A 949 -1.18 43.09 36.96
CA THR A 949 -2.64 42.87 36.89
C THR A 949 -3.27 43.63 35.74
N ASN A 950 -4.28 43.04 35.10
CA ASN A 950 -5.06 43.71 34.08
C ASN A 950 -5.92 44.83 34.72
N ILE A 951 -6.03 45.97 34.04
CA ILE A 951 -6.77 47.16 34.48
C ILE A 951 -8.16 47.18 33.84
N THR A 952 -8.21 46.94 32.52
CA THR A 952 -9.43 46.93 31.70
C THR A 952 -9.12 46.26 30.35
N SER A 953 -10.13 45.72 29.68
CA SER A 953 -10.02 44.98 28.42
C SER A 953 -11.18 45.29 27.48
N THR A 954 -10.94 45.22 26.16
CA THR A 954 -11.95 45.31 25.11
C THR A 954 -11.68 44.25 24.03
N ASN A 955 -12.70 43.93 23.24
CA ASN A 955 -12.60 42.97 22.15
C ASN A 955 -12.02 43.64 20.90
N LEU A 956 -11.49 42.82 19.98
CA LEU A 956 -10.94 43.26 18.69
C LEU A 956 -11.98 44.08 17.87
N SER A 957 -11.51 45.03 17.06
CA SER A 957 -12.32 45.81 16.11
C SER A 957 -11.70 45.80 14.71
N ASP A 958 -12.53 45.53 13.70
CA ASP A 958 -12.16 45.58 12.26
C ASP A 958 -11.62 46.95 11.83
N SER A 959 -11.99 48.02 12.54
CA SER A 959 -11.47 49.38 12.32
C SER A 959 -10.01 49.55 12.73
N GLY A 960 -9.47 48.56 13.47
CA GLY A 960 -8.21 48.63 14.19
C GLY A 960 -8.16 49.71 15.28
N ALA A 961 -9.23 50.47 15.55
CA ALA A 961 -9.22 51.58 16.50
C ALA A 961 -9.87 51.19 17.85
N TYR A 962 -9.22 51.58 18.95
CA TYR A 962 -9.61 51.22 20.30
C TYR A 962 -9.64 52.45 21.19
N HIS A 963 -10.76 52.60 21.92
CA HIS A 963 -10.93 53.61 22.96
C HIS A 963 -11.01 52.92 24.32
N PHE A 964 -10.18 53.34 25.27
CA PHE A 964 -10.33 52.99 26.67
C PHE A 964 -10.63 54.24 27.47
N SER A 965 -11.77 54.26 28.16
CA SER A 965 -12.15 55.30 29.12
C SER A 965 -11.81 54.92 30.57
N ASP A 966 -11.83 55.91 31.45
CA ASP A 966 -11.57 55.83 32.90
C ASP A 966 -10.27 55.11 33.30
N VAL A 967 -9.22 55.31 32.50
CA VAL A 967 -7.86 54.81 32.74
C VAL A 967 -7.21 55.58 33.89
N SER A 968 -7.46 55.13 35.12
CA SER A 968 -6.96 55.74 36.35
C SER A 968 -5.44 55.60 36.59
N ASN A 969 -4.76 54.78 35.79
CA ASN A 969 -3.31 54.53 35.86
C ASN A 969 -2.52 55.52 34.99
N SER A 970 -1.66 56.35 35.59
CA SER A 970 -0.75 57.24 34.84
C SER A 970 0.33 56.50 34.03
N GLN A 971 0.49 55.19 34.26
CA GLN A 971 1.37 54.30 33.50
C GLN A 971 0.68 52.96 33.24
N VAL A 972 0.70 52.53 31.97
CA VAL A 972 0.05 51.31 31.48
C VAL A 972 0.94 50.60 30.46
N GLU A 973 0.75 49.29 30.34
CA GLU A 973 1.23 48.49 29.21
C GLU A 973 0.01 48.05 28.40
N ILE A 974 0.09 48.08 27.07
CA ILE A 974 -1.00 47.64 26.19
C ILE A 974 -0.64 46.27 25.60
N PHE A 975 -1.45 45.26 25.89
CA PHE A 975 -1.31 43.89 25.42
C PHE A 975 -2.47 43.51 24.49
N ALA A 976 -2.22 42.50 23.65
CA ALA A 976 -3.25 41.75 22.95
C ALA A 976 -3.00 40.25 23.17
N TRP A 977 -4.06 39.50 23.45
CA TRP A 977 -3.99 38.09 23.83
C TRP A 977 -5.20 37.32 23.30
N ARG A 978 -4.96 36.06 22.93
CA ARG A 978 -5.99 35.02 22.80
C ARG A 978 -5.52 33.83 23.62
N ASP A 979 -6.37 33.43 24.56
CA ASP A 979 -6.27 32.20 25.35
C ASP A 979 -6.53 31.04 24.37
N MET A 980 -5.51 30.22 24.10
CA MET A 980 -5.54 29.17 23.07
C MET A 980 -5.74 27.77 23.66
N ASP A 981 -5.46 27.58 24.96
CA ASP A 981 -5.61 26.29 25.67
C ASP A 981 -6.70 26.32 26.77
N GLU A 982 -7.40 27.46 26.92
CA GLU A 982 -8.40 27.76 27.95
C GLU A 982 -7.87 27.66 29.40
N SER A 983 -6.55 27.72 29.61
CA SER A 983 -5.95 27.68 30.95
C SER A 983 -6.28 28.91 31.81
N GLY A 984 -6.71 30.02 31.20
CA GLY A 984 -6.87 31.30 31.88
C GLY A 984 -5.53 31.96 32.26
N THR A 985 -4.41 31.44 31.75
CA THR A 985 -3.06 31.87 32.13
C THR A 985 -2.12 31.99 30.94
N ILE A 986 -1.51 33.16 30.76
CA ILE A 986 -0.66 33.46 29.60
C ILE A 986 0.56 32.50 29.53
N ASP A 987 0.54 31.61 28.56
CA ASP A 987 1.37 30.39 28.45
C ASP A 987 2.20 30.35 27.13
N THR A 988 2.74 29.19 26.76
CA THR A 988 3.38 28.87 25.47
C THR A 988 2.45 28.40 24.35
N GLY A 989 1.21 27.98 24.63
CA GLY A 989 0.18 27.74 23.61
C GLY A 989 -0.41 29.03 23.01
N ASP A 990 -0.37 30.11 23.77
CA ASP A 990 -1.10 31.35 23.50
C ASP A 990 -0.55 32.24 22.37
N LEU A 991 -1.47 32.99 21.76
CA LEU A 991 -1.15 34.15 20.93
C LEU A 991 -1.04 35.41 21.82
N LEU A 992 0.18 35.93 21.99
CA LEU A 992 0.47 37.10 22.82
C LEU A 992 1.30 38.17 22.08
N GLY A 993 0.85 39.42 22.15
CA GLY A 993 1.57 40.60 21.65
C GLY A 993 1.38 41.84 22.54
N TYR A 994 2.14 42.90 22.27
CA TYR A 994 2.03 44.19 22.97
C TYR A 994 2.52 45.36 22.11
N TYR A 995 2.16 46.58 22.54
CA TYR A 995 2.46 47.84 21.86
C TYR A 995 3.98 48.09 21.71
N ASN A 996 4.39 48.61 20.54
CA ASN A 996 5.79 48.87 20.15
C ASN A 996 6.75 47.66 20.23
N TYR A 997 6.28 46.44 20.02
CA TYR A 997 7.16 45.28 19.98
C TYR A 997 8.13 45.30 18.78
N SER A 998 9.38 44.85 19.00
CA SER A 998 10.46 44.86 18.00
C SER A 998 11.23 43.53 17.86
N GLY A 999 10.61 42.41 18.23
CA GLY A 999 11.16 41.05 18.02
C GLY A 999 11.88 40.41 19.23
N GLY A 1000 12.01 39.08 19.18
CA GLY A 1000 12.45 38.21 20.28
C GLY A 1000 11.46 37.07 20.57
N LYS A 1001 11.63 36.31 21.66
CA LYS A 1001 10.51 35.50 22.21
C LYS A 1001 9.68 36.41 23.12
N PRO A 1002 8.36 36.56 22.91
CA PRO A 1002 7.52 37.37 23.79
C PRO A 1002 7.54 36.83 25.22
N ASN A 1003 7.57 37.77 26.18
CA ASN A 1003 7.57 37.52 27.61
C ASN A 1003 6.89 38.72 28.27
N LEU A 1004 6.07 38.47 29.30
CA LEU A 1004 5.35 39.49 30.07
C LEU A 1004 6.23 40.58 30.70
N ASN A 1005 7.55 40.37 30.79
CA ASN A 1005 8.53 41.31 31.36
C ASN A 1005 9.19 42.23 30.31
N ASN A 1006 8.79 42.14 29.03
CA ASN A 1006 9.43 42.85 27.92
C ASN A 1006 8.58 43.99 27.33
N ALA A 1007 7.37 44.25 27.85
CA ALA A 1007 6.45 45.25 27.31
C ALA A 1007 6.93 46.70 27.52
N GLN A 1008 6.58 47.59 26.59
CA GLN A 1008 6.86 49.02 26.78
C GLN A 1008 5.76 49.67 27.65
N THR A 1009 6.17 50.23 28.79
CA THR A 1009 5.30 51.11 29.58
C THR A 1009 5.05 52.44 28.88
N ILE A 1010 3.79 52.76 28.62
CA ILE A 1010 3.31 54.07 28.17
C ILE A 1010 3.00 54.93 29.42
N THR A 1011 3.34 56.21 29.38
CA THR A 1011 2.99 57.19 30.43
C THR A 1011 1.99 58.19 29.87
N LEU A 1012 0.86 58.37 30.56
CA LEU A 1012 -0.22 59.26 30.14
C LEU A 1012 0.06 60.71 30.59
N SER A 1013 -0.48 61.68 29.84
CA SER A 1013 -0.41 63.10 30.22
C SER A 1013 -1.28 63.38 31.44
N GLY A 1014 -0.82 64.31 32.29
CA GLY A 1014 -1.46 64.60 33.57
C GLY A 1014 -2.81 65.31 33.43
N GLY A 1015 -3.89 64.53 33.36
CA GLY A 1015 -5.27 65.00 33.26
C GLY A 1015 -6.16 64.12 32.38
N ASP A 1016 -5.58 63.29 31.53
CA ASP A 1016 -6.32 62.42 30.62
C ASP A 1016 -6.80 61.15 31.34
N ASN A 1017 -8.10 60.86 31.30
CA ASN A 1017 -8.69 59.61 31.80
C ASN A 1017 -8.99 58.61 30.66
N TRP A 1018 -8.51 58.83 29.44
CA TRP A 1018 -8.81 57.98 28.29
C TRP A 1018 -7.61 57.82 27.35
N ILE A 1019 -7.64 56.76 26.54
CA ILE A 1019 -6.63 56.47 25.51
C ILE A 1019 -7.33 56.05 24.22
N ASP A 1020 -7.07 56.76 23.13
CA ASP A 1020 -7.30 56.28 21.76
C ASP A 1020 -5.98 55.73 21.19
N PHE A 1021 -6.02 54.56 20.56
CA PHE A 1021 -4.92 54.03 19.74
C PHE A 1021 -5.44 53.14 18.61
N GLN A 1022 -4.63 52.88 17.58
CA GLN A 1022 -4.92 51.80 16.63
C GLN A 1022 -3.98 50.61 16.80
N PHE A 1023 -4.56 49.43 16.88
CA PHE A 1023 -3.90 48.13 16.92
C PHE A 1023 -4.42 47.28 15.76
N ALA A 1024 -3.58 47.09 14.75
CA ALA A 1024 -3.83 46.08 13.73
C ALA A 1024 -3.24 44.75 14.22
N PRO A 1025 -4.00 43.64 14.24
CA PRO A 1025 -3.36 42.33 14.19
C PRO A 1025 -2.58 42.24 12.86
N ILE A 1026 -1.36 41.68 12.87
CA ILE A 1026 -0.72 41.31 11.60
C ILE A 1026 -1.52 40.13 11.04
N ILE A 1027 -2.30 40.41 10.02
CA ILE A 1027 -2.41 39.54 8.86
C ILE A 1027 -1.28 40.03 7.94
N GLY A 1028 -0.32 39.16 7.62
CA GLY A 1028 0.89 39.54 6.89
C GLY A 1028 0.63 39.82 5.41
N ASP A 1029 1.37 40.78 4.85
CA ASP A 1029 1.43 41.11 3.42
C ASP A 1029 1.84 39.91 2.54
#